data_AF-A0A9P7KT94-F1
#
_entry.id   AF-A0A9P7KT94-F1
#
_cell.length_a   1.000
_cell.length_b   1.000
_cell.length_c   1.000
_cell.angle_alpha   90.00
_cell.angle_beta   90.00
_cell.angle_gamma   90.00
#
_symmetry.space_group_name_H-M   'P 1'
#
loop_
_entity.id
_entity.type
_entity.pdbx_description
1 polymer ?
#
loop_
_entity_poly.entity_id
_entity_poly.type
_entity_poly.pdbx_seq_one_letter_code
_entity_poly.pdbx_strand_id
1 'polypeptide(L)'
;MLDSHQFESDNSTDSYPKWNSFDITYHGQTVQRITNVWISAHGVASREHFVDNLETYTREKTNIPAIGDQEGPALFYISAGAWFTQPHVVRSGNFTDPWDERYALYKNHLTALDQFVGDNTPDIDPFTAPMDPVDGIGNQFLYTPPAGPVYLGNDTDMVRDRRRRAKEIIEMWDWLHKREEHMEIPLMWSISNLVEGQDKIWRDPLNTGFHVQFHVAELRANILFNLRCNAKLDRMKSYPYSRTCCTDYGAKPFAQLMIVGLAVLYLVACILSEASDLIANRDASEPRSQLLNMRVGYLVLALLMCYYADRTQMMAKGSKLWQLKDLVALCILCLVFMLATARRSGPPLSLSPTAEEADERFISRDQTDEWKGWLQLFILIYHWTGADSGSIHVLYRLCVAMYLFQIGYEQTFVCLEKNNSSLNHVTAALLRLNILSCALAYVMDTDYMFYYLSPLLSFWYLVVSATLAIGGNNSDLQAVLVRICISCLFASIILLGTPLTRWTFNVLRVFLQVEWNDEQWRQHVTVDMFVVYVGMMTAVLNREVKGTRISIPPGLCAGVGLISFLAVGHYFQATSGLPTSTYKNWHPYLSVKPVLALVVLRNISGLARNHHSRAMAWLGRCSLEIWTLQFHILLAADGEGILIVDGLFGDGSLFGDRWRTLVIVMPIFLWISHSVADSTAYIVRLIMHASPEDQKLGRPFDWREWCSRRGMTEPHIRIACILLTMWFLNMMTTTHEPPAAFDGANNITVWDIVPKEIPSLALELDTLSLTREVATGPKEPNPVLSTTGRRLGSYHDHNEDLFTAGGDEAAPPRASLVVEKWNEPIGNVLRVGAIFWSLFVSGANDAAYGALIPYLETYYDLSYLVVSLIFLSPFVGFIVSAAINNYLHMKIGQRWIAFMCGASHAATYLILSQHPPYPVLVLAYVLAGLGNGIGLAAWNSYIGNLARSNELLGFMHASYGLGGTVSPLIATSMITRAGLSWYHFYYVLMGFALLETATLTYGFWPKTAQKYRETVHVEGTRNEGTRSALFVMPHARVVWLCAIFLLGYVGVEVALGGWVVQFMLRVRNADPFDAGMTAVGFWLGITVGRMILGMVIPKIGVKLSLLIFIPITMGLQLIFWLVPQFHVSAVAVALQGFFLGPMFPCVIVALTMLLPRHLHVSAIGFAAAFGGSGAAVLPFAVGAIAQAKGVQVLQPIILAILVVLFVIWLGIPKIEKKKD
;
A
#
# COMPACT_ATOMS: atom_id res chain seq x y z
N MET A 1 30.13 5.37 -29.50
CA MET A 1 29.47 6.35 -28.62
C MET A 1 30.19 7.68 -28.75
N LEU A 2 29.72 8.58 -29.61
CA LEU A 2 30.01 10.02 -29.64
C LEU A 2 28.82 10.69 -30.32
N ASP A 3 28.22 11.67 -29.66
CA ASP A 3 27.04 12.41 -30.13
C ASP A 3 27.32 13.13 -31.47
N SER A 4 26.31 13.23 -32.33
CA SER A 4 26.32 14.05 -33.54
C SER A 4 26.65 15.53 -33.29
N HIS A 5 26.11 16.17 -32.24
CA HIS A 5 26.43 17.57 -31.96
C HIS A 5 27.86 17.74 -31.43
N GLN A 6 28.31 16.81 -30.58
CA GLN A 6 29.71 16.73 -30.15
C GLN A 6 30.64 16.50 -31.36
N PHE A 7 30.29 15.60 -32.28
CA PHE A 7 31.07 15.35 -33.50
C PHE A 7 31.17 16.59 -34.40
N GLU A 8 30.07 17.33 -34.62
CA GLU A 8 30.11 18.55 -35.44
C GLU A 8 30.89 19.70 -34.75
N SER A 9 30.82 19.78 -33.41
CA SER A 9 31.67 20.66 -32.59
C SER A 9 33.16 20.32 -32.73
N ASP A 10 33.52 19.07 -32.48
CA ASP A 10 34.91 18.64 -32.35
C ASP A 10 35.61 18.58 -33.73
N ASN A 11 34.85 18.22 -34.78
CA ASN A 11 35.29 18.31 -36.18
C ASN A 11 35.42 19.77 -36.68
N SER A 12 34.81 20.75 -36.00
CA SER A 12 35.05 22.18 -36.29
C SER A 12 36.29 22.76 -35.61
N THR A 13 36.88 22.02 -34.66
CA THR A 13 38.03 22.47 -33.84
C THR A 13 39.32 21.67 -34.09
N ASP A 14 39.33 20.79 -35.11
CA ASP A 14 40.46 19.92 -35.50
C ASP A 14 40.98 19.04 -34.33
N SER A 15 40.11 18.79 -33.34
CA SER A 15 40.47 18.39 -31.97
C SER A 15 40.46 16.89 -31.72
N TYR A 16 40.34 16.07 -32.77
CA TYR A 16 40.33 14.61 -32.68
C TYR A 16 41.59 14.07 -31.98
N PRO A 17 41.50 13.47 -30.78
CA PRO A 17 42.67 13.01 -30.04
C PRO A 17 43.35 11.85 -30.77
N LYS A 18 44.56 12.10 -31.28
CA LYS A 18 45.33 11.16 -32.07
C LYS A 18 45.83 10.00 -31.21
N TRP A 19 45.19 8.83 -31.38
CA TRP A 19 45.65 7.49 -30.95
C TRP A 19 45.77 7.19 -29.45
N ASN A 20 45.58 8.17 -28.57
CA ASN A 20 45.68 7.98 -27.11
C ASN A 20 44.53 7.14 -26.52
N SER A 21 44.83 6.49 -25.40
CA SER A 21 43.83 5.91 -24.50
C SER A 21 43.00 6.99 -23.81
N PHE A 22 41.73 6.72 -23.56
CA PHE A 22 40.81 7.62 -22.87
C PHE A 22 39.86 6.85 -21.96
N ASP A 23 39.35 7.54 -20.94
CA ASP A 23 38.30 7.04 -20.05
C ASP A 23 37.03 7.89 -20.24
N ILE A 24 35.89 7.21 -20.43
CA ILE A 24 34.57 7.84 -20.55
C ILE A 24 33.66 7.29 -19.47
N THR A 25 33.06 8.13 -18.64
CA THR A 25 32.00 7.72 -17.73
C THR A 25 30.64 7.77 -18.44
N TYR A 26 30.03 6.61 -18.67
CA TYR A 26 28.72 6.46 -19.31
C TYR A 26 27.70 5.88 -18.32
N HIS A 27 26.67 6.64 -17.96
CA HIS A 27 25.67 6.27 -16.94
C HIS A 27 26.28 5.68 -15.64
N GLY A 28 27.36 6.31 -15.14
CA GLY A 28 28.05 5.90 -13.92
C GLY A 28 29.07 4.76 -14.08
N GLN A 29 29.34 4.28 -15.30
CA GLN A 29 30.34 3.25 -15.58
C GLN A 29 31.54 3.82 -16.33
N THR A 30 32.75 3.58 -15.82
CA THR A 30 34.00 4.00 -16.48
C THR A 30 34.36 3.03 -17.61
N VAL A 31 34.45 3.54 -18.83
CA VAL A 31 34.87 2.79 -20.02
C VAL A 31 36.29 3.22 -20.40
N GLN A 32 37.27 2.42 -19.99
CA GLN A 32 38.69 2.62 -20.33
C GLN A 32 39.01 2.01 -21.70
N ARG A 33 39.55 2.81 -22.63
CA ARG A 33 39.94 2.35 -23.97
C ARG A 33 41.46 2.21 -24.09
N ILE A 34 41.94 0.97 -24.19
CA ILE A 34 43.35 0.65 -24.43
C ILE A 34 43.58 0.28 -25.90
N THR A 35 44.66 0.78 -26.50
CA THR A 35 45.01 0.53 -27.91
C THR A 35 46.28 -0.29 -28.03
N ASN A 36 46.32 -1.20 -29.02
CA ASN A 36 47.52 -1.97 -29.40
C ASN A 36 48.24 -2.65 -28.21
N VAL A 37 47.53 -3.57 -27.54
CA VAL A 37 47.98 -4.27 -26.32
C VAL A 37 49.14 -5.24 -26.56
N TRP A 38 49.38 -5.63 -27.82
CA TRP A 38 50.15 -6.82 -28.19
C TRP A 38 51.64 -6.59 -28.53
N ILE A 39 52.16 -5.38 -28.33
CA ILE A 39 53.58 -5.06 -28.58
C ILE A 39 54.28 -4.85 -27.23
N SER A 40 55.18 -5.77 -26.86
CA SER A 40 56.21 -5.69 -25.79
C SER A 40 55.79 -4.97 -24.48
N ALA A 41 55.54 -5.76 -23.43
CA ALA A 41 54.92 -5.33 -22.18
C ALA A 41 55.83 -4.58 -21.18
N HIS A 42 56.85 -3.83 -21.62
CA HIS A 42 57.75 -3.09 -20.72
C HIS A 42 57.91 -1.63 -21.13
N GLY A 43 57.75 -0.71 -20.16
CA GLY A 43 58.07 0.72 -20.31
C GLY A 43 56.93 1.58 -20.86
N VAL A 44 55.68 1.15 -20.75
CA VAL A 44 54.50 1.90 -21.20
C VAL A 44 53.37 1.76 -20.17
N ALA A 45 53.15 2.80 -19.37
CA ALA A 45 52.24 2.77 -18.22
C ALA A 45 50.79 2.33 -18.55
N SER A 46 50.27 2.68 -19.74
CA SER A 46 48.93 2.26 -20.18
C SER A 46 48.81 0.76 -20.53
N ARG A 47 49.93 0.03 -20.58
CA ARG A 47 49.98 -1.44 -20.72
C ARG A 47 50.20 -2.14 -19.39
N GLU A 48 50.96 -1.53 -18.48
CA GLU A 48 51.09 -2.01 -17.10
C GLU A 48 49.73 -1.99 -16.38
N HIS A 49 48.92 -0.94 -16.57
CA HIS A 49 47.54 -0.86 -16.08
C HIS A 49 46.61 -1.93 -16.69
N PHE A 50 46.86 -2.41 -17.92
CA PHE A 50 46.08 -3.53 -18.49
C PHE A 50 46.37 -4.84 -17.76
N VAL A 51 47.64 -5.10 -17.41
CA VAL A 51 48.04 -6.31 -16.67
C VAL A 51 47.50 -6.28 -15.24
N ASP A 52 47.61 -5.15 -14.54
CA ASP A 52 47.08 -4.99 -13.18
C ASP A 52 45.54 -5.16 -13.10
N ASN A 53 44.82 -4.59 -14.07
CA ASN A 53 43.38 -4.82 -14.27
C ASN A 53 43.07 -6.32 -14.47
N LEU A 54 43.93 -7.05 -15.20
CA LEU A 54 43.71 -8.44 -15.60
C LEU A 54 44.05 -9.42 -14.46
N GLU A 55 45.13 -9.19 -13.72
CA GLU A 55 45.47 -9.92 -12.49
C GLU A 55 44.38 -9.71 -11.42
N THR A 56 43.88 -8.47 -11.28
CA THR A 56 42.78 -8.17 -10.35
C THR A 56 41.47 -8.85 -10.78
N TYR A 57 41.13 -8.86 -12.07
CA TYR A 57 39.99 -9.62 -12.60
C TYR A 57 40.07 -11.12 -12.26
N THR A 58 41.23 -11.76 -12.48
CA THR A 58 41.42 -13.19 -12.19
C THR A 58 41.37 -13.47 -10.68
N ARG A 59 41.94 -12.57 -9.86
CA ARG A 59 41.87 -12.63 -8.38
C ARG A 59 40.42 -12.57 -7.88
N GLU A 60 39.61 -11.66 -8.40
CA GLU A 60 38.19 -11.53 -8.02
C GLU A 60 37.35 -12.70 -8.55
N LYS A 61 37.62 -13.19 -9.77
CA LYS A 61 36.91 -14.34 -10.36
C LYS A 61 37.21 -15.66 -9.63
N THR A 62 38.35 -15.78 -8.94
CA THR A 62 38.66 -16.94 -8.08
C THR A 62 38.21 -16.77 -6.63
N ASN A 63 38.09 -15.54 -6.12
CA ASN A 63 37.60 -15.26 -4.77
C ASN A 63 36.82 -13.94 -4.73
N ILE A 64 35.50 -14.01 -4.95
CA ILE A 64 34.62 -12.85 -5.17
C ILE A 64 34.52 -12.01 -3.88
N PRO A 65 35.01 -10.76 -3.86
CA PRO A 65 34.81 -9.85 -2.73
C PRO A 65 33.41 -9.22 -2.78
N ALA A 66 32.98 -8.60 -1.67
CA ALA A 66 31.70 -7.92 -1.62
C ALA A 66 31.65 -6.73 -2.60
N ILE A 67 30.44 -6.36 -3.06
CA ILE A 67 30.22 -5.32 -4.09
C ILE A 67 30.99 -4.00 -3.84
N GLY A 68 31.15 -3.57 -2.58
CA GLY A 68 31.85 -2.33 -2.23
C GLY A 68 33.38 -2.43 -2.27
N ASP A 69 33.90 -3.66 -2.33
CA ASP A 69 35.32 -4.01 -2.25
C ASP A 69 35.82 -4.65 -3.58
N GLN A 70 35.03 -4.55 -4.66
CA GLN A 70 35.41 -4.94 -6.02
C GLN A 70 36.14 -3.77 -6.70
N GLU A 71 37.41 -3.97 -7.05
CA GLU A 71 38.28 -3.00 -7.72
C GLU A 71 38.49 -3.37 -9.20
N GLY A 72 38.20 -4.62 -9.59
CA GLY A 72 38.49 -5.18 -10.90
C GLY A 72 37.56 -4.72 -12.05
N PRO A 73 38.04 -4.84 -13.30
CA PRO A 73 37.30 -4.42 -14.48
C PRO A 73 36.06 -5.30 -14.72
N ALA A 74 34.92 -4.61 -14.88
CA ALA A 74 33.61 -5.20 -15.10
C ALA A 74 33.50 -6.12 -16.34
N LEU A 75 34.09 -5.69 -17.45
CA LEU A 75 33.96 -6.33 -18.76
C LEU A 75 35.22 -6.06 -19.59
N PHE A 76 35.99 -7.11 -19.87
CA PHE A 76 36.98 -7.10 -20.92
C PHE A 76 36.29 -7.33 -22.28
N TYR A 77 36.18 -6.26 -23.06
CA TYR A 77 35.75 -6.32 -24.47
C TYR A 77 36.98 -6.20 -25.37
N ILE A 78 37.41 -7.32 -25.96
CA ILE A 78 38.52 -7.36 -26.90
C ILE A 78 37.98 -7.56 -28.32
N SER A 79 38.58 -6.88 -29.29
CA SER A 79 38.32 -7.15 -30.71
C SER A 79 39.60 -6.96 -31.52
N ALA A 80 39.91 -7.92 -32.39
CA ALA A 80 40.91 -7.68 -33.43
C ALA A 80 40.32 -6.70 -34.44
N GLY A 81 40.70 -5.43 -34.34
CA GLY A 81 40.33 -4.45 -35.37
C GLY A 81 40.90 -4.84 -36.73
N ALA A 82 40.32 -4.27 -37.81
CA ALA A 82 40.80 -4.43 -39.19
C ALA A 82 42.25 -3.92 -39.42
N TRP A 83 42.94 -3.47 -38.37
CA TRP A 83 44.38 -3.20 -38.30
C TRP A 83 45.23 -4.32 -38.90
N PHE A 84 44.89 -5.60 -38.68
CA PHE A 84 45.62 -6.73 -39.28
C PHE A 84 45.54 -6.77 -40.83
N THR A 85 44.57 -6.09 -41.44
CA THR A 85 44.47 -5.90 -42.91
C THR A 85 45.19 -4.64 -43.42
N GLN A 86 45.81 -3.85 -42.52
CA GLN A 86 46.63 -2.71 -42.89
C GLN A 86 48.10 -3.16 -43.01
N PRO A 87 48.78 -2.96 -44.15
CA PRO A 87 50.22 -3.17 -44.24
C PRO A 87 50.96 -2.11 -43.43
N HIS A 88 52.02 -2.50 -42.71
CA HIS A 88 52.79 -1.59 -41.86
C HIS A 88 53.77 -0.73 -42.68
N VAL A 89 53.29 0.38 -43.23
CA VAL A 89 54.12 1.28 -44.07
C VAL A 89 54.53 2.56 -43.32
N VAL A 90 55.73 2.57 -42.71
CA VAL A 90 56.57 3.78 -42.75
C VAL A 90 58.08 3.46 -42.72
N ARG A 91 58.82 4.12 -43.62
CA ARG A 91 60.29 4.33 -43.68
C ARG A 91 61.15 3.25 -44.38
N SER A 92 61.45 3.59 -45.64
CA SER A 92 62.39 2.97 -46.59
C SER A 92 61.97 1.64 -47.25
N GLY A 93 61.91 1.66 -48.59
CA GLY A 93 62.20 0.48 -49.41
C GLY A 93 61.10 -0.58 -49.65
N ASN A 94 59.98 -0.21 -50.27
CA ASN A 94 59.19 -1.08 -51.17
C ASN A 94 58.65 -2.46 -50.69
N PHE A 95 58.72 -2.81 -49.41
CA PHE A 95 58.04 -4.00 -48.88
C PHE A 95 56.80 -3.62 -48.05
N THR A 96 55.63 -4.05 -48.53
CA THR A 96 54.46 -4.27 -47.68
C THR A 96 54.51 -5.69 -47.16
N ASP A 97 54.23 -5.90 -45.88
CA ASP A 97 54.18 -7.24 -45.28
C ASP A 97 53.25 -8.17 -46.10
N PRO A 98 53.63 -9.44 -46.34
CA PRO A 98 52.72 -10.44 -46.88
C PRO A 98 51.47 -10.58 -46.00
N TRP A 99 50.31 -10.90 -46.62
CA TRP A 99 49.11 -11.22 -45.85
C TRP A 99 49.33 -12.45 -44.96
N ASP A 100 50.05 -13.46 -45.46
CA ASP A 100 50.36 -14.68 -44.71
C ASP A 100 51.10 -14.41 -43.40
N GLU A 101 51.99 -13.41 -43.36
CA GLU A 101 52.74 -13.01 -42.16
C GLU A 101 51.85 -12.26 -41.17
N ARG A 102 51.04 -11.28 -41.62
CA ARG A 102 50.07 -10.60 -40.75
C ARG A 102 48.98 -11.54 -40.23
N TYR A 103 48.56 -12.51 -41.04
CA TYR A 103 47.58 -13.53 -40.68
C TYR A 103 48.17 -14.55 -39.72
N ALA A 104 49.44 -14.97 -39.88
CA ALA A 104 50.15 -15.76 -38.88
C ALA A 104 50.26 -15.02 -37.54
N LEU A 105 50.64 -13.73 -37.57
CA LEU A 105 50.69 -12.86 -36.39
C LEU A 105 49.32 -12.78 -35.68
N TYR A 106 48.24 -12.56 -36.43
CA TYR A 106 46.86 -12.58 -35.89
C TYR A 106 46.52 -13.89 -35.18
N LYS A 107 46.74 -15.03 -35.84
CA LYS A 107 46.44 -16.36 -35.28
C LYS A 107 47.24 -16.64 -34.01
N ASN A 108 48.54 -16.27 -34.01
CA ASN A 108 49.41 -16.44 -32.84
C ASN A 108 48.93 -15.59 -31.65
N HIS A 109 48.53 -14.33 -31.88
CA HIS A 109 47.99 -13.49 -30.80
C HIS A 109 46.66 -14.01 -30.25
N LEU A 110 45.74 -14.50 -31.09
CA LEU A 110 44.48 -15.04 -30.57
C LEU A 110 44.68 -16.34 -29.82
N THR A 111 45.49 -17.28 -30.32
CA THR A 111 45.79 -18.53 -29.60
C THR A 111 46.53 -18.26 -28.27
N ALA A 112 47.40 -17.26 -28.20
CA ALA A 112 48.00 -16.85 -26.92
C ALA A 112 47.00 -16.21 -25.95
N LEU A 113 46.00 -15.45 -26.46
CA LEU A 113 44.92 -14.89 -25.64
C LEU A 113 43.99 -15.99 -25.10
N ASP A 114 43.60 -16.92 -25.96
CA ASP A 114 42.73 -18.05 -25.67
C ASP A 114 43.33 -18.94 -24.57
N GLN A 115 44.60 -19.35 -24.73
CA GLN A 115 45.37 -20.07 -23.71
C GLN A 115 45.47 -19.30 -22.38
N PHE A 116 45.73 -17.98 -22.44
CA PHE A 116 45.78 -17.16 -21.22
C PHE A 116 44.44 -17.12 -20.49
N VAL A 117 43.32 -16.99 -21.21
CA VAL A 117 41.97 -16.96 -20.60
C VAL A 117 41.62 -18.30 -19.96
N GLY A 118 42.02 -19.42 -20.58
CA GLY A 118 41.87 -20.77 -20.02
C GLY A 118 42.70 -20.98 -18.74
N ASP A 119 44.02 -20.76 -18.82
CA ASP A 119 44.95 -20.91 -17.69
C ASP A 119 44.57 -20.06 -16.45
N ASN A 120 43.79 -18.98 -16.65
CA ASN A 120 43.50 -17.97 -15.62
C ASN A 120 42.00 -17.76 -15.33
N THR A 121 41.08 -18.56 -15.89
CA THR A 121 39.64 -18.49 -15.54
C THR A 121 38.96 -19.87 -15.51
N PRO A 122 37.99 -20.12 -14.60
CA PRO A 122 37.39 -21.45 -14.44
C PRO A 122 36.36 -21.81 -15.52
N ASP A 123 36.25 -23.12 -15.80
CA ASP A 123 35.27 -23.80 -16.69
C ASP A 123 33.80 -23.57 -16.26
N ILE A 124 33.30 -22.36 -16.43
CA ILE A 124 31.89 -21.99 -16.20
C ILE A 124 31.39 -21.18 -17.38
N ASP A 125 30.60 -21.81 -18.24
CA ASP A 125 29.90 -21.13 -19.33
C ASP A 125 28.94 -20.06 -18.77
N PRO A 126 29.20 -18.77 -19.04
CA PRO A 126 28.43 -17.66 -18.48
C PRO A 126 27.02 -17.51 -19.09
N PHE A 127 26.69 -18.30 -20.12
CA PHE A 127 25.38 -18.27 -20.79
C PHE A 127 24.45 -19.42 -20.39
N THR A 128 24.97 -20.50 -19.79
CA THR A 128 24.16 -21.60 -19.22
C THR A 128 24.21 -21.72 -17.69
N ALA A 129 25.17 -21.09 -17.02
CA ALA A 129 25.18 -20.97 -15.57
C ALA A 129 23.94 -20.20 -15.04
N PRO A 130 23.36 -20.58 -13.89
CA PRO A 130 22.30 -19.80 -13.26
C PRO A 130 22.84 -18.43 -12.83
N MET A 131 22.15 -17.36 -13.23
CA MET A 131 22.56 -15.98 -12.98
C MET A 131 22.64 -15.67 -11.48
N ASP A 132 23.71 -15.00 -11.05
CA ASP A 132 23.91 -14.61 -9.66
C ASP A 132 22.99 -13.43 -9.27
N PRO A 133 22.25 -13.50 -8.14
CA PRO A 133 21.29 -12.46 -7.73
C PRO A 133 21.95 -11.21 -7.09
N VAL A 134 23.27 -11.13 -7.09
CA VAL A 134 24.09 -10.03 -6.56
C VAL A 134 24.87 -9.35 -7.69
N ASP A 135 25.57 -10.12 -8.53
CA ASP A 135 26.45 -9.60 -9.61
C ASP A 135 26.08 -10.06 -11.03
N GLY A 136 24.96 -10.76 -11.22
CA GLY A 136 24.45 -11.11 -12.55
C GLY A 136 25.25 -12.24 -13.22
N ILE A 137 25.86 -11.97 -14.37
CA ILE A 137 26.83 -12.90 -15.00
C ILE A 137 28.27 -12.65 -14.53
N GLY A 138 28.49 -11.80 -13.52
CA GLY A 138 29.81 -11.49 -12.96
C GLY A 138 30.73 -10.73 -13.92
N ASN A 139 32.03 -10.74 -13.62
CA ASN A 139 33.07 -10.10 -14.43
C ASN A 139 33.34 -10.92 -15.70
N GLN A 140 33.18 -10.31 -16.88
CA GLN A 140 33.16 -11.01 -18.18
C GLN A 140 34.37 -10.72 -19.07
N PHE A 141 34.72 -11.69 -19.92
CA PHE A 141 35.81 -11.59 -20.91
C PHE A 141 35.28 -12.05 -22.26
N LEU A 142 35.10 -11.11 -23.20
CA LEU A 142 34.38 -11.34 -24.45
C LEU A 142 35.24 -10.91 -25.64
N TYR A 143 35.40 -11.79 -26.64
CA TYR A 143 36.09 -11.47 -27.88
C TYR A 143 35.09 -11.24 -29.02
N THR A 144 35.21 -10.10 -29.70
CA THR A 144 34.37 -9.78 -30.87
C THR A 144 35.15 -9.96 -32.17
N PRO A 145 34.68 -10.82 -33.09
CA PRO A 145 35.26 -11.00 -34.42
C PRO A 145 35.48 -9.67 -35.17
N PRO A 146 36.50 -9.57 -36.04
CA PRO A 146 36.81 -8.33 -36.77
C PRO A 146 35.59 -7.85 -37.58
N ALA A 147 35.14 -6.60 -37.37
CA ALA A 147 34.00 -6.07 -38.12
C ALA A 147 34.38 -5.85 -39.61
N GLY A 148 33.70 -6.54 -40.52
CA GLY A 148 33.98 -6.52 -41.96
C GLY A 148 33.44 -5.27 -42.65
N PRO A 149 34.27 -4.51 -43.39
CA PRO A 149 33.85 -3.26 -44.04
C PRO A 149 33.15 -3.52 -45.38
N VAL A 150 31.89 -3.12 -45.51
CA VAL A 150 31.20 -3.00 -46.80
C VAL A 150 30.59 -1.60 -46.91
N TYR A 151 31.21 -0.73 -47.71
CA TYR A 151 30.79 0.66 -47.82
C TYR A 151 30.89 1.20 -49.26
N LEU A 152 29.84 1.92 -49.66
CA LEU A 152 29.63 2.44 -51.01
C LEU A 152 30.22 3.85 -51.14
N GLY A 153 31.52 3.93 -51.37
CA GLY A 153 32.23 5.17 -51.73
C GLY A 153 32.55 5.25 -53.22
N ASN A 154 32.62 6.46 -53.77
CA ASN A 154 32.83 6.69 -55.22
C ASN A 154 34.29 6.56 -55.70
N ASP A 155 35.26 6.43 -54.78
CA ASP A 155 36.68 6.27 -55.12
C ASP A 155 36.98 4.83 -55.57
N THR A 156 37.38 4.65 -56.83
CA THR A 156 37.58 3.33 -57.45
C THR A 156 38.83 2.60 -56.96
N ASP A 157 39.91 3.31 -56.64
CA ASP A 157 41.16 2.70 -56.17
C ASP A 157 41.04 2.27 -54.72
N MET A 158 40.42 3.10 -53.87
CA MET A 158 40.08 2.71 -52.52
C MET A 158 39.05 1.57 -52.53
N VAL A 159 38.04 1.54 -53.41
CA VAL A 159 37.11 0.39 -53.55
C VAL A 159 37.85 -0.92 -53.86
N ARG A 160 38.92 -0.89 -54.65
CA ARG A 160 39.76 -2.07 -54.91
C ARG A 160 40.51 -2.54 -53.66
N ASP A 161 41.14 -1.63 -52.92
CA ASP A 161 41.84 -1.96 -51.67
C ASP A 161 40.88 -2.46 -50.58
N ARG A 162 39.71 -1.82 -50.45
CA ARG A 162 38.59 -2.22 -49.56
C ARG A 162 38.13 -3.64 -49.82
N ARG A 163 37.92 -4.02 -51.09
CA ARG A 163 37.56 -5.41 -51.46
C ARG A 163 38.63 -6.43 -51.08
N ARG A 164 39.92 -6.08 -51.14
CA ARG A 164 41.00 -6.96 -50.65
C ARG A 164 40.90 -7.14 -49.14
N ARG A 165 40.79 -6.06 -48.36
CA ARG A 165 40.64 -6.12 -46.90
C ARG A 165 39.38 -6.86 -46.44
N ALA A 166 38.26 -6.73 -47.17
CA ALA A 166 37.05 -7.49 -46.90
C ALA A 166 37.27 -9.01 -47.07
N LYS A 167 38.01 -9.44 -48.10
CA LYS A 167 38.43 -10.85 -48.27
C LYS A 167 39.39 -11.30 -47.17
N GLU A 168 40.37 -10.46 -46.79
CA GLU A 168 41.28 -10.72 -45.65
C GLU A 168 40.48 -10.94 -44.34
N ILE A 169 39.41 -10.18 -44.09
CA ILE A 169 38.53 -10.36 -42.91
C ILE A 169 37.65 -11.61 -43.01
N ILE A 170 37.13 -11.95 -44.18
CA ILE A 170 36.39 -13.22 -44.38
C ILE A 170 37.31 -14.40 -44.07
N GLU A 171 38.59 -14.37 -44.46
CA GLU A 171 39.58 -15.40 -44.10
C GLU A 171 39.91 -15.46 -42.60
N MET A 172 39.69 -14.38 -41.85
CA MET A 172 39.73 -14.40 -40.37
C MET A 172 38.45 -15.04 -39.79
N TRP A 173 37.27 -14.68 -40.30
CA TRP A 173 35.99 -15.25 -39.88
C TRP A 173 35.90 -16.77 -40.16
N ASP A 174 36.36 -17.19 -41.33
CA ASP A 174 36.42 -18.58 -41.75
C ASP A 174 37.29 -19.45 -40.84
N TRP A 175 38.26 -18.85 -40.15
CA TRP A 175 39.16 -19.54 -39.22
C TRP A 175 38.63 -19.51 -37.78
N LEU A 176 37.95 -18.43 -37.38
CA LEU A 176 37.23 -18.33 -36.11
C LEU A 176 36.10 -19.38 -36.01
N HIS A 177 35.18 -19.43 -36.98
CA HIS A 177 34.08 -20.41 -36.99
C HIS A 177 34.57 -21.86 -36.96
N LYS A 178 35.72 -22.16 -37.56
CA LYS A 178 36.33 -23.51 -37.57
C LYS A 178 37.01 -23.89 -36.24
N ARG A 179 37.05 -22.99 -35.27
CA ARG A 179 37.69 -23.16 -33.95
C ARG A 179 36.79 -22.79 -32.77
N GLU A 180 35.62 -22.22 -33.01
CA GLU A 180 34.69 -21.75 -31.98
C GLU A 180 34.32 -22.82 -30.94
N GLU A 181 34.07 -24.06 -31.37
CA GLU A 181 33.82 -25.21 -30.49
C GLU A 181 35.05 -25.67 -29.66
N HIS A 182 36.23 -25.07 -29.90
CA HIS A 182 37.53 -25.47 -29.35
C HIS A 182 38.31 -24.28 -28.76
N MET A 183 37.67 -23.12 -28.58
CA MET A 183 38.26 -21.94 -27.92
C MET A 183 37.53 -21.71 -26.59
N GLU A 184 38.29 -21.34 -25.57
CA GLU A 184 37.79 -21.08 -24.22
C GLU A 184 37.36 -19.61 -24.08
N ILE A 185 37.81 -18.73 -24.99
CA ILE A 185 37.33 -17.35 -25.11
C ILE A 185 35.99 -17.25 -25.90
N PRO A 186 34.89 -16.73 -25.32
CA PRO A 186 33.59 -16.68 -26.00
C PRO A 186 33.56 -15.64 -27.14
N LEU A 187 33.09 -16.07 -28.33
CA LEU A 187 32.98 -15.25 -29.53
C LEU A 187 31.63 -14.51 -29.61
N MET A 188 31.65 -13.18 -29.74
CA MET A 188 30.44 -12.37 -29.88
C MET A 188 30.09 -12.06 -31.35
N TRP A 189 29.56 -13.05 -32.06
CA TRP A 189 29.09 -12.86 -33.45
C TRP A 189 27.97 -11.84 -33.59
N SER A 190 27.05 -11.73 -32.61
CA SER A 190 25.89 -10.84 -32.67
C SER A 190 26.23 -9.37 -33.03
N ILE A 191 27.34 -8.85 -32.50
CA ILE A 191 27.83 -7.49 -32.79
C ILE A 191 28.28 -7.32 -34.24
N SER A 192 28.80 -8.37 -34.88
CA SER A 192 29.18 -8.38 -36.30
C SER A 192 27.99 -8.68 -37.22
N ASN A 193 27.09 -9.59 -36.83
CA ASN A 193 25.93 -9.96 -37.62
C ASN A 193 24.91 -8.81 -37.73
N LEU A 194 24.90 -7.87 -36.77
CA LEU A 194 24.20 -6.58 -36.88
C LEU A 194 24.58 -5.74 -38.11
N VAL A 195 25.73 -6.01 -38.74
CA VAL A 195 26.27 -5.22 -39.85
C VAL A 195 26.59 -6.01 -41.11
N GLU A 196 26.34 -7.32 -41.08
CA GLU A 196 26.58 -8.24 -42.19
C GLU A 196 25.50 -8.08 -43.28
N GLY A 197 25.91 -7.93 -44.54
CA GLY A 197 25.00 -7.77 -45.68
C GLY A 197 24.17 -6.48 -45.69
N GLN A 198 24.41 -5.53 -44.77
CA GLN A 198 23.61 -4.31 -44.59
C GLN A 198 24.36 -3.05 -45.09
N ASP A 199 24.58 -2.92 -46.40
CA ASP A 199 25.34 -1.80 -47.01
C ASP A 199 24.90 -0.39 -46.55
N LYS A 200 23.61 -0.21 -46.21
CA LYS A 200 23.01 1.09 -45.88
C LYS A 200 23.38 1.65 -44.51
N ILE A 201 23.80 0.80 -43.57
CA ILE A 201 24.12 1.24 -42.19
C ILE A 201 25.58 1.65 -42.02
N TRP A 202 26.43 1.46 -43.03
CA TRP A 202 27.80 1.95 -43.04
C TRP A 202 27.81 3.40 -43.51
N ARG A 203 28.49 4.28 -42.77
CA ARG A 203 28.60 5.72 -43.09
C ARG A 203 29.98 6.19 -42.67
N ASP A 204 30.79 6.59 -43.63
CA ASP A 204 32.19 6.96 -43.42
C ASP A 204 32.41 8.48 -43.53
N PRO A 205 32.25 9.25 -42.44
CA PRO A 205 32.45 10.70 -42.45
C PRO A 205 33.92 11.13 -42.50
N LEU A 206 34.87 10.19 -42.35
CA LEU A 206 36.31 10.48 -42.21
C LEU A 206 37.17 9.83 -43.32
N ASN A 207 36.57 9.17 -44.31
CA ASN A 207 37.24 8.36 -45.34
C ASN A 207 38.15 7.23 -44.77
N THR A 208 37.91 6.78 -43.54
CA THR A 208 38.71 5.74 -42.86
C THR A 208 38.18 4.33 -43.10
N GLY A 209 36.88 4.19 -43.38
CA GLY A 209 36.25 2.95 -43.82
C GLY A 209 35.62 2.03 -42.78
N PHE A 210 35.56 2.43 -41.52
CA PHE A 210 35.17 1.53 -40.41
C PHE A 210 34.03 2.08 -39.53
N HIS A 211 33.29 3.06 -40.03
CA HIS A 211 32.22 3.74 -39.28
C HIS A 211 30.82 3.26 -39.70
N VAL A 212 29.97 2.98 -38.69
CA VAL A 212 28.54 2.67 -38.84
C VAL A 212 27.68 3.87 -38.41
N GLN A 213 26.42 3.90 -38.82
CA GLN A 213 25.44 4.87 -38.33
C GLN A 213 25.38 4.88 -36.79
N PHE A 214 25.22 6.07 -36.20
CA PHE A 214 25.25 6.28 -34.75
C PHE A 214 24.34 5.30 -33.98
N HIS A 215 23.09 5.12 -34.44
CA HIS A 215 22.11 4.25 -33.78
C HIS A 215 22.52 2.76 -33.77
N VAL A 216 23.34 2.30 -34.74
CA VAL A 216 23.90 0.94 -34.73
C VAL A 216 25.09 0.84 -33.77
N ALA A 217 25.90 1.89 -33.63
CA ALA A 217 26.95 1.96 -32.62
C ALA A 217 26.39 2.06 -31.19
N GLU A 218 25.25 2.74 -31.02
CA GLU A 218 24.44 2.81 -29.81
C GLU A 218 23.83 1.45 -29.48
N LEU A 219 23.17 0.78 -30.43
CA LEU A 219 22.62 -0.56 -30.22
C LEU A 219 23.69 -1.58 -29.82
N ARG A 220 24.87 -1.55 -30.46
CA ARG A 220 26.04 -2.37 -30.08
C ARG A 220 26.51 -2.10 -28.65
N ALA A 221 26.59 -0.83 -28.24
CA ALA A 221 26.93 -0.46 -26.87
C ALA A 221 25.86 -0.95 -25.87
N ASN A 222 24.58 -0.76 -26.19
CA ASN A 222 23.47 -1.18 -25.35
C ASN A 222 23.40 -2.70 -25.19
N ILE A 223 23.76 -3.51 -26.20
CA ILE A 223 23.89 -4.96 -26.06
C ILE A 223 24.97 -5.32 -25.02
N LEU A 224 26.14 -4.69 -25.12
CA LEU A 224 27.27 -4.95 -24.20
C LEU A 224 26.96 -4.52 -22.76
N PHE A 225 26.32 -3.37 -22.56
CA PHE A 225 25.90 -2.94 -21.22
C PHE A 225 24.73 -3.78 -20.68
N ASN A 226 23.72 -4.12 -21.48
CA ASN A 226 22.57 -4.92 -21.03
C ASN A 226 22.96 -6.33 -20.54
N LEU A 227 24.09 -6.88 -21.01
CA LEU A 227 24.63 -8.16 -20.51
C LEU A 227 25.02 -8.11 -19.02
N ARG A 228 25.43 -6.95 -18.48
CA ARG A 228 25.86 -6.81 -17.07
C ARG A 228 24.94 -5.93 -16.22
N CYS A 229 24.42 -4.83 -16.76
CA CYS A 229 23.98 -3.70 -15.93
C CYS A 229 22.60 -3.85 -15.29
N ASN A 230 21.72 -4.70 -15.84
CA ASN A 230 20.31 -4.69 -15.47
C ASN A 230 20.04 -5.30 -14.09
N ALA A 231 20.35 -6.58 -13.85
CA ALA A 231 20.13 -7.25 -12.56
C ALA A 231 20.50 -6.42 -11.31
N LYS A 232 21.66 -5.73 -11.31
CA LYS A 232 22.13 -4.89 -10.19
C LYS A 232 21.33 -3.59 -10.02
N LEU A 233 20.89 -2.97 -11.12
CA LEU A 233 20.07 -1.74 -11.11
C LEU A 233 18.59 -2.04 -10.83
N ASP A 234 18.06 -3.12 -11.39
CA ASP A 234 16.67 -3.61 -11.21
C ASP A 234 16.45 -4.26 -9.83
N ARG A 235 17.52 -4.43 -9.03
CA ARG A 235 17.46 -4.70 -7.58
C ARG A 235 17.45 -3.42 -6.72
N MET A 236 18.02 -2.30 -7.21
CA MET A 236 17.96 -1.01 -6.52
C MET A 236 16.67 -0.24 -6.80
N LYS A 237 16.07 -0.44 -7.98
CA LYS A 237 14.70 -0.03 -8.28
C LYS A 237 13.84 -1.27 -8.46
N SER A 238 13.02 -1.56 -7.46
CA SER A 238 11.93 -2.53 -7.57
C SER A 238 10.99 -2.19 -8.74
N TYR A 239 10.33 -3.24 -9.23
CA TYR A 239 9.38 -3.28 -10.36
C TYR A 239 8.64 -1.95 -10.66
N PRO A 240 8.52 -1.49 -11.93
CA PRO A 240 8.67 -2.24 -13.17
C PRO A 240 10.06 -2.23 -13.84
N TYR A 241 10.40 -3.38 -14.39
CA TYR A 241 11.58 -3.61 -15.24
C TYR A 241 11.36 -3.00 -16.62
N SER A 242 11.83 -1.77 -16.82
CA SER A 242 11.74 -1.04 -18.09
C SER A 242 12.86 -1.41 -19.09
N ARG A 243 13.52 -2.56 -18.91
CA ARG A 243 14.76 -2.95 -19.60
C ARG A 243 14.69 -4.40 -20.07
N THR A 244 15.35 -4.67 -21.20
CA THR A 244 14.96 -5.79 -22.10
C THR A 244 15.78 -7.07 -21.98
N CYS A 245 16.82 -7.13 -21.15
CA CYS A 245 17.62 -8.35 -20.96
C CYS A 245 18.07 -8.52 -19.51
N CYS A 246 18.23 -9.78 -19.09
CA CYS A 246 18.99 -10.17 -17.90
C CYS A 246 18.55 -9.48 -16.59
N THR A 247 17.25 -9.57 -16.29
CA THR A 247 16.64 -9.13 -15.04
C THR A 247 16.35 -10.33 -14.13
N ASP A 248 17.04 -10.41 -12.99
CA ASP A 248 16.53 -11.16 -11.85
C ASP A 248 15.25 -10.49 -11.36
N TYR A 249 14.19 -11.26 -11.17
CA TYR A 249 12.94 -10.76 -10.59
C TYR A 249 13.04 -10.58 -9.07
N GLY A 250 14.14 -11.03 -8.46
CA GLY A 250 14.52 -10.78 -7.08
C GLY A 250 13.71 -11.57 -6.06
N ALA A 251 14.25 -11.67 -4.85
CA ALA A 251 13.54 -12.23 -3.71
C ALA A 251 12.31 -11.37 -3.38
N LYS A 252 11.11 -11.85 -3.72
CA LYS A 252 9.86 -11.14 -3.44
C LYS A 252 9.63 -10.98 -1.93
N PRO A 253 8.99 -9.89 -1.47
CA PRO A 253 8.68 -9.70 -0.06
C PRO A 253 7.95 -10.91 0.53
N PHE A 254 8.36 -11.38 1.71
CA PHE A 254 7.77 -12.56 2.34
C PHE A 254 6.25 -12.44 2.52
N ALA A 255 5.74 -11.22 2.75
CA ALA A 255 4.31 -10.93 2.78
C ALA A 255 3.61 -11.20 1.43
N GLN A 256 4.17 -10.77 0.30
CA GLN A 256 3.63 -11.05 -1.04
C GLN A 256 3.62 -12.56 -1.31
N LEU A 257 4.72 -13.26 -1.02
CA LEU A 257 4.82 -14.71 -1.19
C LEU A 257 3.79 -15.47 -0.33
N MET A 258 3.58 -15.04 0.91
CA MET A 258 2.54 -15.60 1.79
C MET A 258 1.12 -15.34 1.26
N ILE A 259 0.83 -14.15 0.72
CA ILE A 259 -0.46 -13.81 0.12
C ILE A 259 -0.72 -14.69 -1.12
N VAL A 260 0.26 -14.84 -2.01
CA VAL A 260 0.17 -15.71 -3.19
C VAL A 260 -0.01 -17.18 -2.79
N GLY A 261 0.74 -17.67 -1.79
CA GLY A 261 0.59 -19.04 -1.27
C GLY A 261 -0.81 -19.30 -0.68
N LEU A 262 -1.35 -18.35 0.10
CA LEU A 262 -2.71 -18.44 0.63
C LEU A 262 -3.78 -18.37 -0.48
N ALA A 263 -3.56 -17.55 -1.51
CA ALA A 263 -4.43 -17.47 -2.68
C ALA A 263 -4.49 -18.80 -3.46
N VAL A 264 -3.34 -19.46 -3.68
CA VAL A 264 -3.28 -20.79 -4.30
C VAL A 264 -4.01 -21.83 -3.47
N LEU A 265 -3.76 -21.89 -2.15
CA LEU A 265 -4.42 -22.82 -1.24
C LEU A 265 -5.95 -22.61 -1.21
N TYR A 266 -6.41 -21.36 -1.23
CA TYR A 266 -7.83 -21.02 -1.28
C TYR A 266 -8.48 -21.38 -2.62
N LEU A 267 -7.81 -21.15 -3.76
CA LEU A 267 -8.30 -21.54 -5.08
C LEU A 267 -8.42 -23.07 -5.18
N VAL A 268 -7.42 -23.82 -4.70
CA VAL A 268 -7.48 -25.29 -4.61
C VAL A 268 -8.66 -25.74 -3.74
N ALA A 269 -8.92 -25.09 -2.61
CA ALA A 269 -10.08 -25.38 -1.77
C ALA A 269 -11.42 -25.10 -2.47
N CYS A 270 -11.52 -24.05 -3.30
CA CYS A 270 -12.72 -23.79 -4.11
C CYS A 270 -12.93 -24.85 -5.19
N ILE A 271 -11.87 -25.24 -5.91
CA ILE A 271 -11.91 -26.29 -6.94
C ILE A 271 -12.31 -27.64 -6.33
N LEU A 272 -11.71 -28.01 -5.19
CA LEU A 272 -12.07 -29.25 -4.48
C LEU A 272 -13.50 -29.23 -3.94
N SER A 273 -13.98 -28.08 -3.47
CA SER A 273 -15.36 -27.93 -3.01
C SER A 273 -16.36 -28.10 -4.16
N GLU A 274 -16.14 -27.42 -5.29
CA GLU A 274 -17.01 -27.51 -6.47
C GLU A 274 -16.96 -28.91 -7.11
N ALA A 275 -15.78 -29.53 -7.21
CA ALA A 275 -15.66 -30.93 -7.62
C ALA A 275 -16.43 -31.88 -6.67
N SER A 276 -16.46 -31.60 -5.36
CA SER A 276 -17.23 -32.41 -4.41
C SER A 276 -18.75 -32.22 -4.53
N ASP A 277 -19.23 -31.01 -4.85
CA ASP A 277 -20.64 -30.74 -5.10
C ASP A 277 -21.09 -31.33 -6.45
N LEU A 278 -20.20 -31.35 -7.46
CA LEU A 278 -20.43 -31.96 -8.77
C LEU A 278 -20.48 -33.50 -8.68
N ILE A 279 -19.58 -34.12 -7.92
CA ILE A 279 -19.64 -35.56 -7.57
C ILE A 279 -20.92 -35.89 -6.77
N ALA A 280 -21.42 -34.95 -5.97
CA ALA A 280 -22.66 -35.10 -5.21
C ALA A 280 -23.95 -34.79 -6.00
N ASN A 281 -23.86 -34.50 -7.31
CA ASN A 281 -24.98 -34.07 -8.17
C ASN A 281 -25.81 -32.93 -7.56
N ARG A 282 -25.15 -31.92 -6.97
CA ARG A 282 -25.82 -30.71 -6.47
C ARG A 282 -25.97 -29.66 -7.57
N ASP A 283 -27.12 -28.98 -7.58
CA ASP A 283 -27.34 -27.85 -8.48
C ASP A 283 -26.37 -26.71 -8.19
N ALA A 284 -25.71 -26.20 -9.23
CA ALA A 284 -24.73 -25.11 -9.14
C ALA A 284 -25.32 -23.76 -8.65
N SER A 285 -26.62 -23.70 -8.34
CA SER A 285 -27.29 -22.60 -7.64
C SER A 285 -27.11 -22.64 -6.11
N GLU A 286 -26.92 -23.82 -5.51
CA GLU A 286 -26.85 -24.02 -4.05
C GLU A 286 -25.53 -24.68 -3.60
N PRO A 287 -24.38 -23.97 -3.73
CA PRO A 287 -23.09 -24.50 -3.32
C PRO A 287 -23.05 -24.79 -1.81
N ARG A 288 -22.38 -25.89 -1.43
CA ARG A 288 -22.24 -26.34 -0.03
C ARG A 288 -21.60 -25.31 0.90
N SER A 289 -20.81 -24.39 0.35
CA SER A 289 -20.27 -23.24 1.06
C SER A 289 -20.44 -21.97 0.23
N GLN A 290 -20.98 -20.91 0.85
CA GLN A 290 -21.04 -19.58 0.24
C GLN A 290 -19.65 -18.94 0.09
N LEU A 291 -18.66 -19.41 0.86
CA LEU A 291 -17.27 -18.90 0.89
C LEU A 291 -16.24 -19.79 0.19
N LEU A 292 -16.60 -21.02 -0.23
CA LEU A 292 -15.73 -21.95 -0.96
C LEU A 292 -16.47 -22.45 -2.19
N ASN A 293 -16.44 -21.64 -3.25
CA ASN A 293 -17.02 -21.93 -4.56
C ASN A 293 -16.28 -21.14 -5.64
N MET A 294 -16.35 -21.56 -6.91
CA MET A 294 -15.63 -20.87 -7.97
C MET A 294 -16.19 -19.47 -8.29
N ARG A 295 -17.41 -19.11 -7.86
CA ARG A 295 -17.92 -17.74 -7.99
C ARG A 295 -17.08 -16.73 -7.22
N VAL A 296 -16.52 -17.10 -6.07
CA VAL A 296 -15.48 -16.31 -5.38
C VAL A 296 -14.08 -16.66 -5.91
N GLY A 297 -13.85 -17.93 -6.26
CA GLY A 297 -12.59 -18.42 -6.85
C GLY A 297 -12.14 -17.67 -8.12
N TYR A 298 -13.05 -17.18 -8.97
CA TYR A 298 -12.69 -16.43 -10.19
C TYR A 298 -11.91 -15.14 -9.92
N LEU A 299 -12.18 -14.41 -8.83
CA LEU A 299 -11.38 -13.24 -8.44
C LEU A 299 -9.94 -13.68 -8.09
N VAL A 300 -9.80 -14.77 -7.33
CA VAL A 300 -8.49 -15.27 -6.89
C VAL A 300 -7.69 -15.88 -8.05
N LEU A 301 -8.37 -16.57 -8.97
CA LEU A 301 -7.79 -17.03 -10.23
C LEU A 301 -7.28 -15.85 -11.07
N ALA A 302 -8.05 -14.76 -11.21
CA ALA A 302 -7.62 -13.59 -11.96
C ALA A 302 -6.39 -12.91 -11.35
N LEU A 303 -6.33 -12.79 -10.01
CA LEU A 303 -5.17 -12.27 -9.28
C LEU A 303 -3.92 -13.14 -9.50
N LEU A 304 -4.06 -14.47 -9.41
CA LEU A 304 -2.97 -15.41 -9.68
C LEU A 304 -2.53 -15.41 -11.16
N MET A 305 -3.46 -15.20 -12.10
CA MET A 305 -3.14 -15.04 -13.53
C MET A 305 -2.38 -13.73 -13.81
N CYS A 306 -2.73 -12.63 -13.15
CA CYS A 306 -1.95 -11.38 -13.23
C CYS A 306 -0.53 -11.60 -12.69
N TYR A 307 -0.40 -12.23 -11.53
CA TYR A 307 0.90 -12.55 -10.94
C TYR A 307 1.75 -13.45 -11.85
N TYR A 308 1.14 -14.50 -12.42
CA TYR A 308 1.80 -15.41 -13.36
C TYR A 308 2.30 -14.67 -14.61
N ALA A 309 1.41 -13.93 -15.29
CA ALA A 309 1.73 -13.25 -16.54
C ALA A 309 2.75 -12.11 -16.37
N ASP A 310 2.69 -11.36 -15.26
CA ASP A 310 3.44 -10.11 -15.14
C ASP A 310 4.47 -10.06 -14.00
N ARG A 311 4.42 -10.96 -13.01
CA ARG A 311 5.46 -11.09 -11.96
C ARG A 311 6.33 -12.35 -12.10
N THR A 312 6.25 -13.06 -13.23
CA THR A 312 7.18 -14.15 -13.58
C THR A 312 7.73 -13.98 -15.01
N GLN A 313 8.72 -14.81 -15.37
CA GLN A 313 9.29 -14.91 -16.72
C GLN A 313 8.54 -15.95 -17.61
N MET A 314 7.37 -16.45 -17.20
CA MET A 314 6.63 -17.52 -17.91
C MET A 314 5.91 -17.06 -19.19
N MET A 315 6.00 -15.78 -19.53
CA MET A 315 5.47 -15.19 -20.76
C MET A 315 6.39 -14.07 -21.21
N ALA A 316 6.76 -14.05 -22.50
CA ALA A 316 7.58 -12.99 -23.08
C ALA A 316 6.91 -11.60 -22.97
N LYS A 317 7.74 -10.57 -22.87
CA LYS A 317 7.32 -9.17 -22.75
C LYS A 317 7.96 -8.34 -23.86
N GLY A 318 7.16 -7.61 -24.62
CA GLY A 318 7.62 -6.75 -25.71
C GLY A 318 7.53 -5.28 -25.35
N SER A 319 8.35 -4.45 -26.02
CA SER A 319 8.18 -2.99 -25.99
C SER A 319 6.93 -2.57 -26.76
N LYS A 320 6.31 -1.46 -26.35
CA LYS A 320 5.31 -0.78 -27.19
C LYS A 320 5.98 -0.24 -28.45
N LEU A 321 5.21 -0.19 -29.55
CA LEU A 321 5.67 0.35 -30.82
C LEU A 321 4.58 1.26 -31.38
N TRP A 322 4.82 2.57 -31.33
CA TRP A 322 3.83 3.55 -31.74
C TRP A 322 3.71 3.61 -33.27
N GLN A 323 2.61 3.08 -33.81
CA GLN A 323 2.27 3.19 -35.23
C GLN A 323 0.82 3.66 -35.42
N LEU A 324 0.65 4.81 -36.10
CA LEU A 324 -0.66 5.37 -36.41
C LEU A 324 -1.55 4.43 -37.26
N LYS A 325 -0.93 3.62 -38.13
CA LYS A 325 -1.63 2.62 -38.95
C LYS A 325 -2.35 1.58 -38.08
N ASP A 326 -1.70 1.13 -37.02
CA ASP A 326 -2.17 0.05 -36.16
C ASP A 326 -3.31 0.54 -35.27
N LEU A 327 -3.21 1.76 -34.73
CA LEU A 327 -4.32 2.45 -34.06
C LEU A 327 -5.55 2.58 -34.97
N VAL A 328 -5.38 3.09 -36.20
CA VAL A 328 -6.49 3.29 -37.14
C VAL A 328 -7.13 1.95 -37.55
N ALA A 329 -6.33 0.92 -37.80
CA ALA A 329 -6.84 -0.41 -38.14
C ALA A 329 -7.69 -1.01 -37.01
N LEU A 330 -7.22 -0.94 -35.76
CA LEU A 330 -7.97 -1.42 -34.60
C LEU A 330 -9.25 -0.61 -34.37
N CYS A 331 -9.20 0.72 -34.48
CA CYS A 331 -10.40 1.56 -34.35
C CYS A 331 -11.45 1.27 -35.44
N ILE A 332 -11.05 1.01 -36.69
CA ILE A 332 -11.97 0.63 -37.77
C ILE A 332 -12.63 -0.73 -37.48
N LEU A 333 -11.85 -1.73 -37.03
CA LEU A 333 -12.39 -3.04 -36.63
C LEU A 333 -13.44 -2.92 -35.52
N CYS A 334 -13.16 -2.09 -34.50
CA CYS A 334 -14.10 -1.83 -33.41
C CYS A 334 -15.37 -1.10 -33.87
N LEU A 335 -15.26 -0.15 -34.81
CA LEU A 335 -16.42 0.52 -35.40
C LEU A 335 -17.30 -0.44 -36.21
N VAL A 336 -16.70 -1.33 -37.01
CA VAL A 336 -17.43 -2.38 -37.74
C VAL A 336 -18.16 -3.30 -36.77
N PHE A 337 -17.52 -3.72 -35.67
CA PHE A 337 -18.14 -4.57 -34.65
C PHE A 337 -19.26 -3.87 -33.87
N MET A 338 -19.11 -2.58 -33.56
CA MET A 338 -20.16 -1.74 -32.97
C MET A 338 -21.40 -1.69 -33.89
N LEU A 339 -21.22 -1.37 -35.17
CA LEU A 339 -22.30 -1.26 -36.15
C LEU A 339 -22.99 -2.61 -36.40
N ALA A 340 -22.23 -3.70 -36.56
CA ALA A 340 -22.75 -5.05 -36.78
C ALA A 340 -23.57 -5.61 -35.58
N THR A 341 -23.43 -5.01 -34.39
CA THR A 341 -24.09 -5.45 -33.16
C THR A 341 -25.16 -4.47 -32.65
N ALA A 342 -25.43 -3.40 -33.40
CA ALA A 342 -26.51 -2.44 -33.13
C ALA A 342 -27.89 -3.09 -33.30
N ARG A 343 -28.79 -2.92 -32.31
CA ARG A 343 -30.18 -3.38 -32.35
C ARG A 343 -31.12 -2.36 -31.72
N ARG A 344 -32.40 -2.41 -32.08
CA ARG A 344 -33.46 -1.62 -31.43
C ARG A 344 -33.68 -2.13 -30.00
N SER A 345 -33.83 -1.22 -29.02
CA SER A 345 -34.30 -1.55 -27.67
C SER A 345 -35.69 -2.19 -27.73
N GLY A 346 -35.93 -3.20 -26.89
CA GLY A 346 -37.23 -3.88 -26.80
C GLY A 346 -38.07 -3.36 -25.64
N PRO A 347 -39.42 -3.40 -25.73
CA PRO A 347 -40.29 -3.03 -24.62
C PRO A 347 -40.08 -3.97 -23.42
N PRO A 348 -40.28 -3.50 -22.17
CA PRO A 348 -40.16 -4.33 -20.98
C PRO A 348 -41.21 -5.45 -20.99
N LEU A 349 -40.83 -6.63 -20.49
CA LEU A 349 -41.56 -7.90 -20.58
C LEU A 349 -42.92 -7.95 -19.82
N SER A 350 -43.42 -6.82 -19.33
CA SER A 350 -44.55 -6.69 -18.41
C SER A 350 -45.73 -5.89 -18.98
N LEU A 351 -45.79 -5.69 -20.29
CA LEU A 351 -46.86 -4.97 -21.00
C LEU A 351 -47.44 -5.82 -22.14
N SER A 352 -48.73 -5.61 -22.43
CA SER A 352 -49.48 -6.38 -23.44
C SER A 352 -49.00 -6.09 -24.87
N PRO A 353 -49.27 -6.97 -25.85
CA PRO A 353 -48.87 -6.80 -27.27
C PRO A 353 -49.51 -5.61 -28.01
N THR A 354 -50.19 -4.73 -27.29
CA THR A 354 -51.01 -3.60 -27.78
C THR A 354 -50.48 -2.24 -27.33
N ALA A 355 -49.35 -2.19 -26.61
CA ALA A 355 -48.69 -0.94 -26.27
C ALA A 355 -47.95 -0.38 -27.49
N GLU A 356 -48.46 0.72 -28.05
CA GLU A 356 -47.82 1.47 -29.15
C GLU A 356 -46.42 1.99 -28.77
N GLU A 357 -45.66 2.40 -29.79
CA GLU A 357 -44.23 2.74 -29.71
C GLU A 357 -43.88 3.78 -28.63
N ALA A 358 -43.53 3.29 -27.44
CA ALA A 358 -42.95 4.08 -26.37
C ALA A 358 -41.45 4.30 -26.66
N ASP A 359 -41.09 5.54 -26.99
CA ASP A 359 -39.70 5.98 -27.13
C ASP A 359 -38.90 5.75 -25.83
N GLU A 360 -37.65 5.34 -25.96
CA GLU A 360 -36.71 5.14 -24.85
C GLU A 360 -36.51 6.43 -24.02
N ARG A 361 -36.20 6.24 -22.73
CA ARG A 361 -35.89 7.37 -21.84
C ARG A 361 -34.62 8.08 -22.33
N PHE A 362 -34.56 9.40 -22.10
CA PHE A 362 -33.37 10.21 -22.36
C PHE A 362 -32.15 9.60 -21.64
N ILE A 363 -31.15 9.16 -22.42
CA ILE A 363 -30.05 8.26 -22.01
C ILE A 363 -30.55 7.07 -21.17
N SER A 364 -30.99 6.00 -21.84
CA SER A 364 -31.38 4.75 -21.17
C SER A 364 -30.16 3.99 -20.64
N ARG A 365 -30.36 3.05 -19.70
CA ARG A 365 -29.26 2.33 -19.05
C ARG A 365 -28.39 1.55 -20.04
N ASP A 366 -29.02 0.89 -21.01
CA ASP A 366 -28.29 0.13 -22.03
C ASP A 366 -27.44 1.06 -22.92
N GLN A 367 -27.84 2.33 -23.08
CA GLN A 367 -27.04 3.35 -23.76
C GLN A 367 -25.85 3.84 -22.92
N THR A 368 -25.99 3.97 -21.59
CA THR A 368 -24.84 4.32 -20.74
C THR A 368 -23.84 3.17 -20.64
N ASP A 369 -24.32 1.93 -20.54
CA ASP A 369 -23.46 0.74 -20.60
C ASP A 369 -22.79 0.62 -22.00
N GLU A 370 -23.50 0.87 -23.10
CA GLU A 370 -22.90 0.98 -24.45
C GLU A 370 -21.82 2.07 -24.53
N TRP A 371 -22.08 3.24 -23.94
CA TRP A 371 -21.14 4.37 -23.92
C TRP A 371 -19.87 4.00 -23.15
N LYS A 372 -19.98 3.37 -21.98
CA LYS A 372 -18.85 2.79 -21.23
C LYS A 372 -18.06 1.79 -22.08
N GLY A 373 -18.75 0.93 -22.83
CA GLY A 373 -18.11 -0.11 -23.65
C GLY A 373 -17.16 0.45 -24.71
N TRP A 374 -17.59 1.44 -25.49
CA TRP A 374 -16.73 1.99 -26.55
C TRP A 374 -15.64 2.93 -26.02
N LEU A 375 -15.89 3.62 -24.90
CA LEU A 375 -14.85 4.38 -24.18
C LEU A 375 -13.72 3.45 -23.74
N GLN A 376 -14.05 2.37 -23.03
CA GLN A 376 -13.06 1.40 -22.54
C GLN A 376 -12.26 0.78 -23.68
N LEU A 377 -12.93 0.48 -24.80
CA LEU A 377 -12.29 -0.13 -25.97
C LEU A 377 -11.30 0.81 -26.66
N PHE A 378 -11.60 2.12 -26.74
CA PHE A 378 -10.64 3.11 -27.22
C PHE A 378 -9.43 3.24 -26.27
N ILE A 379 -9.67 3.32 -24.96
CA ILE A 379 -8.64 3.37 -23.92
C ILE A 379 -7.68 2.16 -24.01
N LEU A 380 -8.22 0.97 -24.26
CA LEU A 380 -7.45 -0.26 -24.38
C LEU A 380 -6.47 -0.20 -25.57
N ILE A 381 -6.94 0.28 -26.73
CA ILE A 381 -6.10 0.45 -27.93
C ILE A 381 -5.06 1.55 -27.71
N TYR A 382 -5.43 2.66 -27.05
CA TYR A 382 -4.53 3.75 -26.69
C TYR A 382 -3.33 3.26 -25.85
N HIS A 383 -3.58 2.51 -24.77
CA HIS A 383 -2.50 2.00 -23.92
C HIS A 383 -1.66 0.92 -24.62
N TRP A 384 -2.27 0.04 -25.43
CA TRP A 384 -1.56 -1.03 -26.14
C TRP A 384 -0.66 -0.52 -27.27
N THR A 385 -1.11 0.50 -28.02
CA THR A 385 -0.32 1.14 -29.08
C THR A 385 0.74 2.12 -28.57
N GLY A 386 0.66 2.57 -27.31
CA GLY A 386 1.61 3.54 -26.73
C GLY A 386 1.45 4.97 -27.26
N ALA A 387 0.21 5.38 -27.56
CA ALA A 387 -0.09 6.56 -28.37
C ALA A 387 -0.10 7.91 -27.59
N ASP A 388 1.02 8.35 -27.02
CA ASP A 388 1.05 9.57 -26.17
C ASP A 388 1.11 10.91 -26.96
N SER A 389 1.18 10.89 -28.30
CA SER A 389 1.38 12.10 -29.11
C SER A 389 0.09 12.88 -29.42
N GLY A 390 -0.01 14.12 -28.92
CA GLY A 390 -0.89 15.18 -29.47
C GLY A 390 -2.39 14.95 -29.31
N SER A 391 -3.15 15.05 -30.41
CA SER A 391 -4.62 14.97 -30.43
C SER A 391 -5.19 13.66 -29.89
N ILE A 392 -4.39 12.59 -29.87
CA ILE A 392 -4.79 11.27 -29.36
C ILE A 392 -4.85 11.28 -27.82
N HIS A 393 -3.88 11.92 -27.15
CA HIS A 393 -3.91 12.15 -25.69
C HIS A 393 -5.12 13.04 -25.31
N VAL A 394 -5.46 14.03 -26.14
CA VAL A 394 -6.64 14.88 -25.96
C VAL A 394 -7.94 14.06 -26.00
N LEU A 395 -8.07 13.12 -26.94
CA LEU A 395 -9.21 12.21 -27.03
C LEU A 395 -9.27 11.24 -25.83
N TYR A 396 -8.14 10.65 -25.44
CA TYR A 396 -8.04 9.80 -24.25
C TYR A 396 -8.51 10.52 -22.96
N ARG A 397 -8.05 11.76 -22.73
CA ARG A 397 -8.50 12.56 -21.58
C ARG A 397 -10.00 12.86 -21.64
N LEU A 398 -10.51 13.21 -22.82
CA LEU A 398 -11.95 13.38 -23.04
C LEU A 398 -12.75 12.10 -22.73
N CYS A 399 -12.21 10.91 -22.98
CA CYS A 399 -12.85 9.65 -22.59
C CYS A 399 -12.94 9.49 -21.07
N VAL A 400 -11.92 9.88 -20.30
CA VAL A 400 -11.94 9.89 -18.83
C VAL A 400 -12.98 10.90 -18.30
N ALA A 401 -13.05 12.09 -18.89
CA ALA A 401 -14.08 13.08 -18.58
C ALA A 401 -15.51 12.53 -18.80
N MET A 402 -15.74 11.74 -19.86
CA MET A 402 -17.05 11.09 -20.11
C MET A 402 -17.43 10.07 -19.03
N TYR A 403 -16.48 9.30 -18.47
CA TYR A 403 -16.76 8.41 -17.33
C TYR A 403 -17.18 9.18 -16.08
N LEU A 404 -16.50 10.28 -15.78
CA LEU A 404 -16.79 11.11 -14.60
C LEU A 404 -18.14 11.85 -14.72
N PHE A 405 -18.49 12.29 -15.93
CA PHE A 405 -19.83 12.78 -16.25
C PHE A 405 -20.91 11.73 -15.96
N GLN A 406 -20.69 10.48 -16.37
CA GLN A 406 -21.65 9.39 -16.15
C GLN A 406 -21.86 9.09 -14.66
N ILE A 407 -20.83 9.13 -13.81
CA ILE A 407 -21.01 8.99 -12.35
C ILE A 407 -21.89 10.10 -11.78
N GLY A 408 -21.64 11.35 -12.16
CA GLY A 408 -22.47 12.49 -11.74
C GLY A 408 -23.93 12.32 -12.16
N TYR A 409 -24.14 11.85 -13.40
CA TYR A 409 -25.45 11.60 -14.00
C TYR A 409 -26.20 10.42 -13.35
N GLU A 410 -25.64 9.20 -13.41
CA GLU A 410 -26.33 7.96 -12.98
C GLU A 410 -26.70 8.01 -11.50
N GLN A 411 -25.77 8.39 -10.61
CA GLN A 411 -26.00 8.40 -9.17
C GLN A 411 -27.04 9.46 -8.77
N THR A 412 -27.00 10.62 -9.42
CA THR A 412 -27.96 11.70 -9.17
C THR A 412 -29.35 11.29 -9.66
N PHE A 413 -29.46 10.70 -10.85
CA PHE A 413 -30.72 10.22 -11.39
C PHE A 413 -31.36 9.14 -10.50
N VAL A 414 -30.58 8.13 -10.07
CA VAL A 414 -31.07 7.06 -9.18
C VAL A 414 -31.51 7.59 -7.81
N CYS A 415 -30.78 8.56 -7.24
CA CYS A 415 -31.15 9.19 -5.98
C CYS A 415 -32.44 10.02 -6.12
N LEU A 416 -32.60 10.77 -7.22
CA LEU A 416 -33.78 11.59 -7.50
C LEU A 416 -35.03 10.75 -7.83
N GLU A 417 -34.91 9.59 -8.49
CA GLU A 417 -36.06 8.70 -8.78
C GLU A 417 -36.49 7.87 -7.54
N LYS A 418 -35.59 7.63 -6.58
CA LYS A 418 -35.88 6.85 -5.35
C LYS A 418 -36.09 7.67 -4.07
N ASN A 419 -35.73 8.95 -4.06
CA ASN A 419 -35.78 9.88 -2.91
C ASN A 419 -35.18 9.32 -1.60
N ASN A 420 -34.17 8.43 -1.68
CA ASN A 420 -33.56 7.79 -0.51
C ASN A 420 -32.07 7.47 -0.76
N SER A 421 -31.19 8.20 -0.08
CA SER A 421 -29.74 8.01 -0.09
C SER A 421 -29.30 6.95 0.94
N SER A 422 -29.75 5.71 0.77
CA SER A 422 -29.45 4.61 1.71
C SER A 422 -27.95 4.30 1.74
N LEU A 423 -27.35 4.33 2.94
CA LEU A 423 -25.94 4.02 3.18
C LEU A 423 -25.54 2.65 2.64
N ASN A 424 -26.45 1.66 2.66
CA ASN A 424 -26.19 0.32 2.12
C ASN A 424 -25.90 0.35 0.60
N HIS A 425 -26.55 1.24 -0.14
CA HIS A 425 -26.32 1.40 -1.58
C HIS A 425 -24.99 2.08 -1.86
N VAL A 426 -24.63 3.10 -1.07
CA VAL A 426 -23.33 3.78 -1.14
C VAL A 426 -22.20 2.79 -0.83
N THR A 427 -22.31 2.03 0.26
CA THR A 427 -21.36 0.98 0.65
C THR A 427 -21.19 -0.08 -0.43
N ALA A 428 -22.28 -0.65 -0.95
CA ALA A 428 -22.19 -1.74 -1.94
C ALA A 428 -21.52 -1.28 -3.24
N ALA A 429 -21.73 -0.03 -3.66
CA ALA A 429 -21.05 0.55 -4.82
C ALA A 429 -19.55 0.77 -4.55
N LEU A 430 -19.18 1.39 -3.43
CA LEU A 430 -17.78 1.60 -3.06
C LEU A 430 -17.02 0.28 -2.89
N LEU A 431 -17.65 -0.73 -2.30
CA LEU A 431 -17.06 -2.06 -2.19
C LEU A 431 -16.77 -2.66 -3.58
N ARG A 432 -17.72 -2.56 -4.52
CA ARG A 432 -17.52 -3.04 -5.89
C ARG A 432 -16.44 -2.25 -6.66
N LEU A 433 -16.38 -0.93 -6.48
CA LEU A 433 -15.39 -0.07 -7.15
C LEU A 433 -13.95 -0.41 -6.76
N ASN A 434 -13.70 -0.75 -5.49
CA ASN A 434 -12.33 -0.84 -4.97
C ASN A 434 -11.82 -2.27 -4.73
N ILE A 435 -12.70 -3.29 -4.61
CA ILE A 435 -12.28 -4.66 -4.23
C ILE A 435 -11.21 -5.27 -5.14
N LEU A 436 -11.33 -5.13 -6.46
CA LEU A 436 -10.34 -5.66 -7.40
C LEU A 436 -9.01 -4.90 -7.28
N SER A 437 -9.06 -3.58 -7.37
CA SER A 437 -7.90 -2.68 -7.35
C SER A 437 -7.09 -2.81 -6.06
N CYS A 438 -7.76 -2.90 -4.91
CA CYS A 438 -7.09 -3.10 -3.62
C CYS A 438 -6.49 -4.51 -3.49
N ALA A 439 -7.14 -5.56 -4.00
CA ALA A 439 -6.59 -6.91 -3.95
C ALA A 439 -5.39 -7.09 -4.89
N LEU A 440 -5.45 -6.48 -6.07
CA LEU A 440 -4.39 -6.50 -7.08
C LEU A 440 -3.14 -5.76 -6.60
N ALA A 441 -3.30 -4.62 -5.92
CA ALA A 441 -2.21 -3.84 -5.33
C ALA A 441 -1.24 -4.68 -4.47
N TYR A 442 -1.79 -5.65 -3.71
CA TYR A 442 -0.99 -6.57 -2.91
C TYR A 442 -0.36 -7.72 -3.69
N VAL A 443 -1.16 -8.38 -4.53
CA VAL A 443 -0.70 -9.56 -5.25
C VAL A 443 0.43 -9.16 -6.21
N MET A 444 0.35 -7.97 -6.79
CA MET A 444 1.36 -7.43 -7.71
C MET A 444 2.50 -6.67 -7.03
N ASP A 445 2.35 -6.26 -5.75
CA ASP A 445 3.24 -5.31 -5.07
C ASP A 445 3.36 -3.98 -5.87
N THR A 446 2.24 -3.26 -5.95
CA THR A 446 2.08 -2.00 -6.70
C THR A 446 1.33 -0.94 -5.90
N ASP A 447 1.77 0.31 -6.00
CA ASP A 447 1.07 1.47 -5.46
C ASP A 447 -0.42 1.48 -5.82
N TYR A 448 -1.30 1.71 -4.85
CA TYR A 448 -2.73 1.80 -5.11
C TYR A 448 -3.11 2.95 -6.07
N MET A 449 -2.26 3.99 -6.17
CA MET A 449 -2.41 5.07 -7.15
C MET A 449 -2.14 4.64 -8.60
N PHE A 450 -1.51 3.49 -8.85
CA PHE A 450 -1.38 2.95 -10.21
C PHE A 450 -2.76 2.71 -10.84
N TYR A 451 -3.71 2.16 -10.05
CA TYR A 451 -5.10 1.96 -10.46
C TYR A 451 -5.99 3.21 -10.29
N TYR A 452 -5.44 4.42 -10.49
CA TYR A 452 -6.02 5.72 -10.06
C TYR A 452 -7.51 5.93 -10.36
N LEU A 453 -8.05 5.31 -11.42
CA LEU A 453 -9.47 5.40 -11.76
C LEU A 453 -10.36 4.89 -10.61
N SER A 454 -9.98 3.79 -9.95
CA SER A 454 -10.73 3.19 -8.84
C SER A 454 -10.98 4.18 -7.66
N PRO A 455 -9.94 4.80 -7.07
CA PRO A 455 -10.13 5.83 -6.06
C PRO A 455 -10.73 7.14 -6.62
N LEU A 456 -10.42 7.54 -7.85
CA LEU A 456 -10.97 8.76 -8.47
C LEU A 456 -12.50 8.67 -8.65
N LEU A 457 -13.00 7.56 -9.19
CA LEU A 457 -14.43 7.28 -9.30
C LEU A 457 -15.08 7.19 -7.91
N SER A 458 -14.41 6.58 -6.94
CA SER A 458 -14.90 6.45 -5.55
C SER A 458 -14.99 7.78 -4.81
N PHE A 459 -14.01 8.68 -5.00
CA PHE A 459 -14.02 10.03 -4.46
C PHE A 459 -15.21 10.83 -5.01
N TRP A 460 -15.38 10.87 -6.34
CA TRP A 460 -16.50 11.60 -6.94
C TRP A 460 -17.86 10.98 -6.62
N TYR A 461 -17.96 9.65 -6.53
CA TYR A 461 -19.17 8.96 -6.07
C TYR A 461 -19.53 9.31 -4.61
N LEU A 462 -18.54 9.46 -3.73
CA LEU A 462 -18.73 9.97 -2.36
C LEU A 462 -19.18 11.43 -2.34
N VAL A 463 -18.55 12.31 -3.11
CA VAL A 463 -18.93 13.74 -3.19
C VAL A 463 -20.37 13.91 -3.69
N VAL A 464 -20.74 13.21 -4.76
CA VAL A 464 -22.12 13.20 -5.29
C VAL A 464 -23.11 12.68 -4.24
N SER A 465 -22.78 11.55 -3.59
CA SER A 465 -23.66 10.94 -2.58
C SER A 465 -23.83 11.81 -1.33
N ALA A 466 -22.77 12.46 -0.85
CA ALA A 466 -22.83 13.40 0.27
C ALA A 466 -23.67 14.64 -0.07
N THR A 467 -23.47 15.21 -1.26
CA THR A 467 -24.23 16.38 -1.76
C THR A 467 -25.75 16.13 -1.77
N LEU A 468 -26.16 14.89 -2.05
CA LEU A 468 -27.56 14.47 -2.12
C LEU A 468 -28.13 13.93 -0.79
N ALA A 469 -27.27 13.54 0.16
CA ALA A 469 -27.69 13.13 1.50
C ALA A 469 -27.92 14.32 2.44
N ILE A 470 -27.13 15.40 2.30
CA ILE A 470 -27.29 16.63 3.08
C ILE A 470 -28.66 17.24 2.78
N GLY A 471 -29.49 17.41 3.82
CA GLY A 471 -30.83 18.01 3.73
C GLY A 471 -32.01 17.03 3.65
N GLY A 472 -31.77 15.72 3.49
CA GLY A 472 -32.74 14.64 3.72
C GLY A 472 -33.95 14.51 2.78
N ASN A 473 -34.42 15.59 2.15
CA ASN A 473 -35.47 15.57 1.15
C ASN A 473 -34.96 16.08 -0.22
N ASN A 474 -35.19 15.31 -1.28
CA ASN A 474 -34.77 15.59 -2.65
C ASN A 474 -35.99 15.73 -3.60
N SER A 475 -37.17 16.06 -3.06
CA SER A 475 -38.34 16.44 -3.83
C SER A 475 -38.20 17.84 -4.47
N ASP A 476 -37.61 18.80 -3.76
CA ASP A 476 -37.41 20.18 -4.21
C ASP A 476 -36.16 20.31 -5.10
N LEU A 477 -36.39 20.68 -6.35
CA LEU A 477 -35.35 20.86 -7.36
C LEU A 477 -34.45 22.08 -7.09
N GLN A 478 -34.99 23.16 -6.52
CA GLN A 478 -34.22 24.37 -6.25
C GLN A 478 -33.25 24.12 -5.08
N ALA A 479 -33.70 23.46 -4.02
CA ALA A 479 -32.80 23.01 -2.95
C ALA A 479 -31.70 22.06 -3.46
N VAL A 480 -32.01 21.14 -4.37
CA VAL A 480 -30.99 20.26 -4.97
C VAL A 480 -29.97 21.05 -5.80
N LEU A 481 -30.41 21.98 -6.66
CA LEU A 481 -29.52 22.84 -7.45
C LEU A 481 -28.62 23.71 -6.56
N VAL A 482 -29.16 24.30 -5.48
CA VAL A 482 -28.37 25.08 -4.51
C VAL A 482 -27.31 24.20 -3.82
N ARG A 483 -27.64 22.97 -3.42
CA ARG A 483 -26.67 22.02 -2.85
C ARG A 483 -25.57 21.64 -3.84
N ILE A 484 -25.90 21.46 -5.13
CA ILE A 484 -24.92 21.21 -6.21
C ILE A 484 -23.95 22.38 -6.34
N CYS A 485 -24.43 23.62 -6.36
CA CYS A 485 -23.59 24.81 -6.43
C CYS A 485 -22.68 24.97 -5.19
N ILE A 486 -23.22 24.75 -3.99
CA ILE A 486 -22.44 24.81 -2.74
C ILE A 486 -21.35 23.72 -2.72
N SER A 487 -21.68 22.50 -3.14
CA SER A 487 -20.73 21.38 -3.25
C SER A 487 -19.59 21.69 -4.22
N CYS A 488 -19.92 22.21 -5.41
CA CYS A 488 -18.92 22.60 -6.41
C CYS A 488 -17.98 23.69 -5.90
N LEU A 489 -18.51 24.72 -5.21
CA LEU A 489 -17.70 25.77 -4.59
C LEU A 489 -16.80 25.22 -3.48
N PHE A 490 -17.34 24.37 -2.59
CA PHE A 490 -16.61 23.79 -1.46
C PHE A 490 -15.48 22.85 -1.92
N ALA A 491 -15.76 21.97 -2.89
CA ALA A 491 -14.76 21.09 -3.50
C ALA A 491 -13.66 21.90 -4.20
N SER A 492 -14.03 22.95 -4.96
CA SER A 492 -13.08 23.83 -5.63
C SER A 492 -12.15 24.54 -4.63
N ILE A 493 -12.71 25.09 -3.54
CA ILE A 493 -11.91 25.76 -2.49
C ILE A 493 -10.93 24.79 -1.84
N ILE A 494 -11.37 23.58 -1.48
CA ILE A 494 -10.49 22.58 -0.85
C ILE A 494 -9.38 22.13 -1.80
N LEU A 495 -9.74 21.71 -3.01
CA LEU A 495 -8.82 21.03 -3.94
C LEU A 495 -7.84 21.98 -4.65
N LEU A 496 -8.23 23.25 -4.85
CA LEU A 496 -7.40 24.26 -5.54
C LEU A 496 -6.82 25.32 -4.59
N GLY A 497 -7.49 25.59 -3.47
CA GLY A 497 -7.19 26.73 -2.59
C GLY A 497 -6.63 26.39 -1.20
N THR A 498 -6.55 25.11 -0.82
CA THR A 498 -6.03 24.73 0.52
C THR A 498 -4.97 23.63 0.46
N PRO A 499 -3.98 23.63 1.38
CA PRO A 499 -3.05 22.52 1.55
C PRO A 499 -3.67 21.32 2.30
N LEU A 500 -5.01 21.24 2.45
CA LEU A 500 -5.67 20.27 3.33
C LEU A 500 -5.45 18.82 2.89
N THR A 501 -5.45 18.54 1.58
CA THR A 501 -5.09 17.22 1.03
C THR A 501 -3.64 16.86 1.35
N ARG A 502 -2.70 17.80 1.18
CA ARG A 502 -1.28 17.58 1.49
C ARG A 502 -1.04 17.37 2.99
N TRP A 503 -1.70 18.14 3.85
CA TRP A 503 -1.66 17.92 5.30
C TRP A 503 -2.22 16.55 5.67
N THR A 504 -3.36 16.18 5.10
CA THR A 504 -3.98 14.87 5.32
C THR A 504 -3.04 13.74 4.89
N PHE A 505 -2.44 13.81 3.70
CA PHE A 505 -1.55 12.76 3.21
C PHE A 505 -0.22 12.71 3.97
N ASN A 506 0.31 13.85 4.44
CA ASN A 506 1.47 13.85 5.33
C ASN A 506 1.14 13.20 6.69
N VAL A 507 -0.07 13.38 7.21
CA VAL A 507 -0.55 12.65 8.41
C VAL A 507 -0.68 11.16 8.11
N LEU A 508 -1.29 10.76 6.99
CA LEU A 508 -1.40 9.34 6.62
C LEU A 508 -0.01 8.70 6.39
N ARG A 509 0.95 9.43 5.81
CA ARG A 509 2.36 9.00 5.66
C ARG A 509 3.05 8.81 7.01
N VAL A 510 3.03 9.82 7.88
CA VAL A 510 3.77 9.79 9.17
C VAL A 510 3.18 8.81 10.18
N PHE A 511 1.85 8.70 10.24
CA PHE A 511 1.18 7.89 11.26
C PHE A 511 0.77 6.49 10.79
N LEU A 512 0.50 6.32 9.48
CA LEU A 512 -0.09 5.09 8.91
C LEU A 512 0.72 4.52 7.73
N GLN A 513 1.88 5.11 7.39
CA GLN A 513 2.75 4.74 6.27
C GLN A 513 2.10 4.73 4.87
N VAL A 514 0.98 5.45 4.71
CA VAL A 514 0.35 5.67 3.39
C VAL A 514 1.11 6.78 2.66
N GLU A 515 2.08 6.39 1.87
CA GLU A 515 2.77 7.28 0.94
C GLU A 515 1.90 7.52 -0.31
N TRP A 516 0.99 8.49 -0.23
CA TRP A 516 0.25 8.99 -1.41
C TRP A 516 0.94 10.20 -2.02
N ASN A 517 1.12 10.18 -3.34
CA ASN A 517 1.67 11.30 -4.10
C ASN A 517 0.63 12.43 -4.19
N ASP A 518 0.81 13.49 -3.38
CA ASP A 518 -0.14 14.59 -3.24
C ASP A 518 -0.33 15.41 -4.53
N GLU A 519 0.72 15.48 -5.35
CA GLU A 519 0.74 16.17 -6.64
C GLU A 519 -0.02 15.39 -7.70
N GLN A 520 0.29 14.10 -7.88
CA GLN A 520 -0.42 13.24 -8.84
C GLN A 520 -1.90 13.16 -8.50
N TRP A 521 -2.27 12.87 -7.25
CA TRP A 521 -3.68 12.83 -6.84
C TRP A 521 -4.40 14.15 -7.09
N ARG A 522 -3.79 15.29 -6.72
CA ARG A 522 -4.36 16.63 -7.00
C ARG A 522 -4.56 16.84 -8.50
N GLN A 523 -3.60 16.48 -9.35
CA GLN A 523 -3.76 16.58 -10.82
C GLN A 523 -4.90 15.69 -11.32
N HIS A 524 -4.96 14.41 -10.92
CA HIS A 524 -5.99 13.47 -11.38
C HIS A 524 -7.41 13.86 -10.94
N VAL A 525 -7.59 14.46 -9.76
CA VAL A 525 -8.92 14.90 -9.28
C VAL A 525 -9.36 16.24 -9.90
N THR A 526 -8.43 17.18 -10.11
CA THR A 526 -8.79 18.56 -10.53
C THR A 526 -9.01 18.70 -12.04
N VAL A 527 -8.31 17.93 -12.88
CA VAL A 527 -8.38 18.04 -14.35
C VAL A 527 -9.79 17.81 -14.91
N ASP A 528 -10.61 16.98 -14.26
CA ASP A 528 -11.95 16.59 -14.72
C ASP A 528 -13.10 17.11 -13.82
N MET A 529 -12.80 17.86 -12.75
CA MET A 529 -13.71 18.19 -11.65
C MET A 529 -15.11 18.67 -12.07
N PHE A 530 -15.20 19.66 -12.97
CA PHE A 530 -16.49 20.28 -13.30
C PHE A 530 -17.43 19.36 -14.09
N VAL A 531 -16.91 18.35 -14.79
CA VAL A 531 -17.72 17.47 -15.65
C VAL A 531 -18.68 16.58 -14.83
N VAL A 532 -18.30 16.24 -13.59
CA VAL A 532 -19.16 15.50 -12.63
C VAL A 532 -20.40 16.31 -12.28
N TYR A 533 -20.22 17.60 -11.96
CA TYR A 533 -21.32 18.51 -11.62
C TYR A 533 -22.24 18.77 -12.83
N VAL A 534 -21.71 18.83 -14.05
CA VAL A 534 -22.51 18.86 -15.29
C VAL A 534 -23.32 17.57 -15.47
N GLY A 535 -22.78 16.41 -15.07
CA GLY A 535 -23.52 15.15 -14.97
C GLY A 535 -24.72 15.24 -14.01
N MET A 536 -24.51 15.77 -12.80
CA MET A 536 -25.58 15.99 -11.83
C MET A 536 -26.68 16.92 -12.38
N MET A 537 -26.28 18.03 -13.02
CA MET A 537 -27.22 18.96 -13.66
C MET A 537 -27.99 18.32 -14.82
N THR A 538 -27.35 17.44 -15.60
CA THR A 538 -28.02 16.72 -16.69
C THR A 538 -29.06 15.71 -16.18
N ALA A 539 -28.80 15.07 -15.02
CA ALA A 539 -29.78 14.20 -14.37
C ALA A 539 -30.99 14.98 -13.82
N VAL A 540 -30.75 16.17 -13.27
CA VAL A 540 -31.80 17.13 -12.86
C VAL A 540 -32.65 17.56 -14.06
N LEU A 541 -32.03 17.93 -15.19
CA LEU A 541 -32.76 18.31 -16.41
C LEU A 541 -33.59 17.16 -16.99
N ASN A 542 -33.07 15.93 -17.02
CA ASN A 542 -33.81 14.75 -17.48
C ASN A 542 -35.09 14.51 -16.65
N ARG A 543 -35.00 14.65 -15.31
CA ARG A 543 -36.16 14.51 -14.41
C ARG A 543 -37.31 15.46 -14.78
N GLU A 544 -37.02 16.70 -15.15
CA GLU A 544 -38.03 17.69 -15.56
C GLU A 544 -38.55 17.45 -16.99
N VAL A 545 -37.67 17.11 -17.93
CA VAL A 545 -38.06 16.79 -19.33
C VAL A 545 -39.00 15.59 -19.39
N LYS A 546 -38.90 14.63 -18.45
CA LYS A 546 -39.83 13.50 -18.29
C LYS A 546 -41.30 13.92 -18.14
N GLY A 547 -41.58 15.17 -17.75
CA GLY A 547 -42.93 15.75 -17.67
C GLY A 547 -43.42 16.43 -18.95
N THR A 548 -42.59 16.62 -19.98
CA THR A 548 -42.93 17.43 -21.18
C THR A 548 -42.65 16.70 -22.50
N ARG A 549 -43.72 16.41 -23.28
CA ARG A 549 -43.59 15.88 -24.65
C ARG A 549 -43.21 16.98 -25.64
N ILE A 550 -41.93 17.35 -25.68
CA ILE A 550 -41.40 18.34 -26.63
C ILE A 550 -41.23 17.72 -28.02
N SER A 551 -42.12 18.04 -28.96
CA SER A 551 -41.98 17.71 -30.39
C SER A 551 -41.07 18.73 -31.09
N ILE A 552 -39.78 18.43 -31.17
CA ILE A 552 -38.79 19.30 -31.83
C ILE A 552 -38.96 19.21 -33.37
N PRO A 553 -39.09 20.34 -34.10
CA PRO A 553 -39.18 20.31 -35.56
C PRO A 553 -37.91 19.74 -36.21
N PRO A 554 -38.00 18.95 -37.30
CA PRO A 554 -36.84 18.26 -37.89
C PRO A 554 -35.75 19.22 -38.39
N GLY A 555 -36.10 20.42 -38.86
CA GLY A 555 -35.13 21.45 -39.22
C GLY A 555 -34.35 22.00 -38.01
N LEU A 556 -34.99 22.07 -36.83
CA LEU A 556 -34.33 22.47 -35.59
C LEU A 556 -33.42 21.35 -35.07
N CYS A 557 -33.83 20.07 -35.20
CA CYS A 557 -32.94 18.93 -34.95
C CYS A 557 -31.71 18.96 -35.87
N ALA A 558 -31.87 19.23 -37.16
CA ALA A 558 -30.74 19.33 -38.09
C ALA A 558 -29.77 20.47 -37.69
N GLY A 559 -30.28 21.65 -37.35
CA GLY A 559 -29.47 22.78 -36.89
C GLY A 559 -28.73 22.50 -35.58
N VAL A 560 -29.43 21.95 -34.58
CA VAL A 560 -28.81 21.59 -33.28
C VAL A 560 -27.75 20.49 -33.44
N GLY A 561 -27.99 19.47 -34.28
CA GLY A 561 -27.02 18.44 -34.58
C GLY A 561 -25.76 18.98 -35.26
N LEU A 562 -25.91 19.90 -36.22
CA LEU A 562 -24.79 20.58 -36.87
C LEU A 562 -23.98 21.42 -35.87
N ILE A 563 -24.64 22.16 -34.98
CA ILE A 563 -23.98 22.93 -33.91
C ILE A 563 -23.19 22.00 -32.97
N SER A 564 -23.76 20.86 -32.57
CA SER A 564 -23.05 19.87 -31.75
C SER A 564 -21.82 19.29 -32.46
N PHE A 565 -21.91 18.98 -33.75
CA PHE A 565 -20.76 18.49 -34.53
C PHE A 565 -19.65 19.53 -34.65
N LEU A 566 -20.01 20.79 -34.96
CA LEU A 566 -19.06 21.92 -35.04
C LEU A 566 -18.40 22.21 -33.68
N ALA A 567 -19.13 22.07 -32.57
CA ALA A 567 -18.57 22.24 -31.22
C ALA A 567 -17.50 21.19 -30.87
N VAL A 568 -17.67 19.94 -31.32
CA VAL A 568 -16.66 18.88 -31.18
C VAL A 568 -15.43 19.17 -32.06
N GLY A 569 -15.65 19.55 -33.34
CA GLY A 569 -14.56 19.92 -34.25
C GLY A 569 -13.72 21.09 -33.72
N HIS A 570 -14.38 22.15 -33.25
CA HIS A 570 -13.72 23.30 -32.62
C HIS A 570 -12.96 22.88 -31.34
N TYR A 571 -13.50 21.98 -30.51
CA TYR A 571 -12.78 21.51 -29.33
C TYR A 571 -11.42 20.89 -29.70
N PHE A 572 -11.41 19.97 -30.68
CA PHE A 572 -10.15 19.35 -31.13
C PHE A 572 -9.22 20.35 -31.80
N GLN A 573 -9.71 21.23 -32.66
CA GLN A 573 -8.88 22.26 -33.31
C GLN A 573 -8.22 23.20 -32.30
N ALA A 574 -8.94 23.61 -31.25
CA ALA A 574 -8.45 24.53 -30.23
C ALA A 574 -7.51 23.88 -29.18
N THR A 575 -7.48 22.54 -29.08
CA THR A 575 -6.71 21.82 -28.03
C THR A 575 -5.54 21.00 -28.56
N SER A 576 -5.62 20.49 -29.80
CA SER A 576 -4.61 19.56 -30.34
C SER A 576 -3.21 20.16 -30.54
N GLY A 577 -3.11 21.50 -30.59
CA GLY A 577 -1.85 22.23 -30.72
C GLY A 577 -1.33 22.86 -29.41
N LEU A 578 -1.97 22.60 -28.26
CA LEU A 578 -1.54 23.16 -26.98
C LEU A 578 -0.48 22.28 -26.31
N PRO A 579 0.55 22.87 -25.66
CA PRO A 579 1.43 22.13 -24.75
C PRO A 579 0.64 21.44 -23.63
N THR A 580 1.07 20.25 -23.22
CA THR A 580 0.33 19.40 -22.26
C THR A 580 0.04 20.09 -20.92
N SER A 581 0.93 20.97 -20.45
CA SER A 581 0.72 21.80 -19.26
C SER A 581 -0.40 22.84 -19.44
N THR A 582 -0.38 23.58 -20.55
CA THR A 582 -1.45 24.52 -20.92
C THR A 582 -2.79 23.80 -21.12
N TYR A 583 -2.78 22.64 -21.78
CA TYR A 583 -3.97 21.81 -21.98
C TYR A 583 -4.58 21.35 -20.65
N LYS A 584 -3.79 20.79 -19.73
CA LYS A 584 -4.25 20.36 -18.39
C LYS A 584 -4.98 21.47 -17.64
N ASN A 585 -4.52 22.73 -17.73
CA ASN A 585 -5.12 23.86 -17.05
C ASN A 585 -6.47 24.31 -17.65
N TRP A 586 -6.65 24.16 -18.97
CA TRP A 586 -7.89 24.55 -19.66
C TRP A 586 -8.91 23.41 -19.80
N HIS A 587 -8.48 22.14 -19.71
CA HIS A 587 -9.35 20.97 -19.86
C HIS A 587 -10.59 20.98 -18.94
N PRO A 588 -10.51 21.32 -17.62
CA PRO A 588 -11.68 21.30 -16.73
C PRO A 588 -12.87 22.13 -17.22
N TYR A 589 -12.59 23.21 -17.95
CA TYR A 589 -13.58 24.16 -18.45
C TYR A 589 -14.03 23.84 -19.89
N LEU A 590 -13.15 23.23 -20.70
CA LEU A 590 -13.39 22.98 -22.11
C LEU A 590 -14.01 21.59 -22.39
N SER A 591 -13.71 20.57 -21.57
CA SER A 591 -14.19 19.18 -21.75
C SER A 591 -15.71 19.06 -21.74
N VAL A 592 -16.39 19.95 -21.01
CA VAL A 592 -17.86 20.07 -20.95
C VAL A 592 -18.50 20.21 -22.35
N LYS A 593 -17.85 20.90 -23.29
CA LYS A 593 -18.41 21.18 -24.63
C LYS A 593 -18.64 19.90 -25.46
N PRO A 594 -17.63 19.06 -25.76
CA PRO A 594 -17.85 17.81 -26.50
C PRO A 594 -18.71 16.79 -25.74
N VAL A 595 -18.66 16.75 -24.40
CA VAL A 595 -19.53 15.86 -23.60
C VAL A 595 -21.00 16.20 -23.78
N LEU A 596 -21.38 17.48 -23.64
CA LEU A 596 -22.76 17.92 -23.87
C LEU A 596 -23.17 17.79 -25.35
N ALA A 597 -22.27 18.04 -26.30
CA ALA A 597 -22.55 17.82 -27.72
C ALA A 597 -22.89 16.36 -28.03
N LEU A 598 -22.19 15.39 -27.44
CA LEU A 598 -22.48 13.97 -27.60
C LEU A 598 -23.83 13.58 -26.95
N VAL A 599 -24.12 14.11 -25.76
CA VAL A 599 -25.43 13.94 -25.08
C VAL A 599 -26.58 14.43 -25.95
N VAL A 600 -26.44 15.62 -26.56
CA VAL A 600 -27.44 16.18 -27.48
C VAL A 600 -27.60 15.28 -28.71
N LEU A 601 -26.50 14.93 -29.39
CA LEU A 601 -26.52 14.07 -30.58
C LEU A 601 -27.18 12.70 -30.32
N ARG A 602 -26.97 12.10 -29.14
CA ARG A 602 -27.58 10.80 -28.80
C ARG A 602 -29.09 10.88 -28.58
N ASN A 603 -29.61 12.03 -28.15
CA ASN A 603 -31.02 12.21 -27.79
C ASN A 603 -31.86 12.95 -28.84
N ILE A 604 -31.25 13.46 -29.92
CA ILE A 604 -31.87 14.34 -30.92
C ILE A 604 -32.90 13.67 -31.84
N SER A 605 -32.92 12.33 -31.89
CA SER A 605 -33.89 11.55 -32.68
C SER A 605 -34.32 10.29 -31.94
N GLY A 606 -35.57 9.85 -32.13
CA GLY A 606 -36.06 8.58 -31.61
C GLY A 606 -35.24 7.39 -32.13
N LEU A 607 -34.72 7.45 -33.35
CA LEU A 607 -33.82 6.42 -33.89
C LEU A 607 -32.56 6.28 -33.03
N ALA A 608 -31.92 7.40 -32.64
CA ALA A 608 -30.70 7.40 -31.83
C ALA A 608 -30.94 7.05 -30.35
N ARG A 609 -32.14 7.33 -29.81
CA ARG A 609 -32.55 6.88 -28.47
C ARG A 609 -32.88 5.39 -28.43
N ASN A 610 -33.56 4.87 -29.46
CA ASN A 610 -34.11 3.52 -29.48
C ASN A 610 -33.13 2.45 -29.98
N HIS A 611 -31.86 2.75 -30.25
CA HIS A 611 -30.86 1.77 -30.71
C HIS A 611 -29.60 1.79 -29.84
N HIS A 612 -29.03 0.60 -29.60
CA HIS A 612 -27.76 0.39 -28.90
C HIS A 612 -26.99 -0.82 -29.45
N SER A 613 -25.65 -0.78 -29.40
CA SER A 613 -24.79 -1.95 -29.64
C SER A 613 -24.81 -2.88 -28.43
N ARG A 614 -25.29 -4.12 -28.62
CA ARG A 614 -25.31 -5.12 -27.54
C ARG A 614 -23.92 -5.55 -27.08
N ALA A 615 -22.92 -5.54 -27.97
CA ALA A 615 -21.56 -5.92 -27.64
C ALA A 615 -20.86 -4.84 -26.82
N MET A 616 -21.00 -3.56 -27.19
CA MET A 616 -20.48 -2.45 -26.39
C MET A 616 -21.21 -2.38 -25.04
N ALA A 617 -22.54 -2.57 -25.00
CA ALA A 617 -23.28 -2.64 -23.74
C ALA A 617 -22.84 -3.80 -22.82
N TRP A 618 -22.32 -4.90 -23.37
CA TRP A 618 -21.70 -5.96 -22.57
C TRP A 618 -20.32 -5.54 -22.02
N LEU A 619 -19.44 -4.99 -22.87
CA LEU A 619 -18.13 -4.46 -22.44
C LEU A 619 -18.26 -3.37 -21.35
N GLY A 620 -19.30 -2.54 -21.41
CA GLY A 620 -19.55 -1.51 -20.40
C GLY A 620 -19.80 -2.06 -18.99
N ARG A 621 -20.46 -3.22 -18.86
CA ARG A 621 -20.84 -3.81 -17.56
C ARG A 621 -19.66 -4.37 -16.76
N CYS A 622 -18.56 -4.67 -17.45
CA CYS A 622 -17.26 -5.07 -16.90
C CYS A 622 -16.14 -4.05 -17.19
N SER A 623 -16.48 -2.80 -17.53
CA SER A 623 -15.50 -1.81 -18.01
C SER A 623 -14.44 -1.44 -16.95
N LEU A 624 -14.78 -1.44 -15.67
CA LEU A 624 -13.82 -1.24 -14.58
C LEU A 624 -12.86 -2.42 -14.45
N GLU A 625 -13.38 -3.64 -14.54
CA GLU A 625 -12.59 -4.87 -14.50
C GLU A 625 -11.64 -4.95 -15.72
N ILE A 626 -12.10 -4.55 -16.91
CA ILE A 626 -11.26 -4.38 -18.11
C ILE A 626 -10.20 -3.29 -17.88
N TRP A 627 -10.55 -2.14 -17.29
CA TRP A 627 -9.57 -1.07 -17.01
C TRP A 627 -8.46 -1.56 -16.07
N THR A 628 -8.80 -2.23 -14.98
CA THR A 628 -7.81 -2.62 -13.96
C THR A 628 -6.97 -3.82 -14.41
N LEU A 629 -7.55 -4.80 -15.12
CA LEU A 629 -6.82 -6.00 -15.56
C LEU A 629 -5.93 -5.77 -16.79
N GLN A 630 -6.15 -4.69 -17.58
CA GLN A 630 -5.36 -4.46 -18.80
C GLN A 630 -3.85 -4.38 -18.53
N PHE A 631 -3.45 -3.90 -17.35
CA PHE A 631 -2.06 -3.61 -17.00
C PHE A 631 -1.15 -4.84 -16.82
N HIS A 632 -1.73 -6.03 -16.65
CA HIS A 632 -0.99 -7.28 -16.41
C HIS A 632 -1.41 -8.47 -17.28
N ILE A 633 -2.56 -8.41 -17.95
CA ILE A 633 -3.07 -9.50 -18.82
C ILE A 633 -2.94 -9.15 -20.31
N LEU A 634 -2.91 -7.86 -20.67
CA LEU A 634 -2.72 -7.39 -22.06
C LEU A 634 -1.43 -6.58 -22.22
N LEU A 635 -1.15 -5.74 -21.22
CA LEU A 635 0.12 -5.08 -21.00
C LEU A 635 0.96 -5.88 -19.99
N ALA A 636 2.21 -5.49 -19.84
CA ALA A 636 3.14 -6.02 -18.86
C ALA A 636 4.03 -4.88 -18.32
N ALA A 637 4.88 -5.14 -17.32
CA ALA A 637 5.77 -4.16 -16.70
C ALA A 637 5.01 -2.92 -16.18
N ASP A 638 3.92 -3.17 -15.43
CA ASP A 638 2.99 -2.15 -14.94
C ASP A 638 2.55 -1.16 -16.03
N GLY A 639 2.22 -1.72 -17.19
CA GLY A 639 1.73 -0.96 -18.31
C GLY A 639 2.79 -0.36 -19.23
N GLU A 640 4.10 -0.52 -18.99
CA GLU A 640 5.14 -0.05 -19.92
C GLU A 640 5.33 -0.99 -21.14
N GLY A 641 5.18 -2.29 -20.93
CA GLY A 641 5.31 -3.32 -21.96
C GLY A 641 3.97 -3.84 -22.51
N ILE A 642 4.06 -4.72 -23.52
CA ILE A 642 2.97 -5.59 -23.98
C ILE A 642 3.28 -7.04 -23.63
N LEU A 643 2.24 -7.83 -23.33
CA LEU A 643 2.38 -9.26 -23.10
C LEU A 643 2.44 -10.01 -24.45
N ILE A 644 3.39 -10.93 -24.59
CA ILE A 644 3.61 -11.75 -25.80
C ILE A 644 3.39 -13.23 -25.46
N VAL A 645 2.95 -14.01 -26.45
CA VAL A 645 2.83 -15.47 -26.37
C VAL A 645 4.06 -16.07 -27.06
N ASP A 646 4.82 -16.86 -26.31
CA ASP A 646 6.12 -17.38 -26.71
C ASP A 646 6.10 -18.18 -28.03
N GLY A 647 7.20 -18.11 -28.78
CA GLY A 647 7.35 -18.75 -30.09
C GLY A 647 6.75 -17.96 -31.27
N LEU A 648 6.07 -16.84 -31.03
CA LEU A 648 5.48 -15.97 -32.07
C LEU A 648 6.31 -14.69 -32.29
N PHE A 649 7.54 -14.85 -32.77
CA PHE A 649 8.47 -13.74 -33.05
C PHE A 649 8.30 -13.18 -34.48
N GLY A 650 8.53 -11.87 -34.65
CA GLY A 650 8.46 -11.17 -35.93
C GLY A 650 8.99 -9.73 -35.86
N ASP A 651 8.40 -8.83 -36.65
CA ASP A 651 8.85 -7.43 -36.79
C ASP A 651 8.24 -6.46 -35.75
N GLY A 652 7.40 -6.95 -34.84
CA GLY A 652 6.72 -6.13 -33.85
C GLY A 652 5.62 -5.22 -34.41
N SER A 653 5.16 -5.41 -35.65
CA SER A 653 4.02 -4.68 -36.21
C SER A 653 2.69 -5.39 -35.94
N LEU A 654 1.56 -4.68 -35.98
CA LEU A 654 0.24 -5.32 -35.86
C LEU A 654 0.04 -6.43 -36.92
N PHE A 655 0.52 -6.22 -38.15
CA PHE A 655 0.25 -7.11 -39.28
C PHE A 655 1.26 -8.26 -39.46
N GLY A 656 2.49 -8.14 -38.94
CA GLY A 656 3.50 -9.20 -39.00
C GLY A 656 3.23 -10.33 -37.99
N ASP A 657 3.36 -10.01 -36.71
CA ASP A 657 3.33 -10.95 -35.58
C ASP A 657 2.21 -10.65 -34.56
N ARG A 658 2.07 -9.40 -34.11
CA ARG A 658 1.26 -9.04 -32.92
C ARG A 658 -0.22 -9.39 -33.02
N TRP A 659 -0.81 -9.44 -34.22
CA TRP A 659 -2.20 -9.91 -34.39
C TRP A 659 -2.41 -11.34 -33.87
N ARG A 660 -1.41 -12.22 -33.96
CA ARG A 660 -1.50 -13.62 -33.51
C ARG A 660 -1.64 -13.69 -31.99
N THR A 661 -0.78 -12.94 -31.30
CA THR A 661 -0.83 -12.71 -29.85
C THR A 661 -2.20 -12.14 -29.44
N LEU A 662 -2.65 -11.10 -30.14
CA LEU A 662 -3.91 -10.40 -29.84
C LEU A 662 -5.13 -11.34 -29.99
N VAL A 663 -5.15 -12.21 -31.02
CA VAL A 663 -6.22 -13.21 -31.22
C VAL A 663 -6.27 -14.26 -30.09
N ILE A 664 -5.16 -14.58 -29.44
CA ILE A 664 -5.11 -15.53 -28.32
C ILE A 664 -5.42 -14.84 -26.98
N VAL A 665 -4.79 -13.69 -26.72
CA VAL A 665 -4.88 -13.00 -25.43
C VAL A 665 -6.23 -12.31 -25.23
N MET A 666 -6.80 -11.66 -26.26
CA MET A 666 -8.03 -10.88 -26.10
C MET A 666 -9.27 -11.69 -25.66
N PRO A 667 -9.55 -12.90 -26.20
CA PRO A 667 -10.65 -13.73 -25.71
C PRO A 667 -10.48 -14.15 -24.24
N ILE A 668 -9.25 -14.48 -23.83
CA ILE A 668 -8.93 -14.87 -22.45
C ILE A 668 -9.11 -13.65 -21.52
N PHE A 669 -8.52 -12.50 -21.87
CA PHE A 669 -8.64 -11.24 -21.15
C PHE A 669 -10.11 -10.81 -20.93
N LEU A 670 -10.92 -10.86 -21.98
CA LEU A 670 -12.35 -10.49 -21.90
C LEU A 670 -13.17 -11.51 -21.10
N TRP A 671 -12.85 -12.81 -21.17
CA TRP A 671 -13.48 -13.83 -20.32
C TRP A 671 -13.12 -13.66 -18.84
N ILE A 672 -11.85 -13.37 -18.51
CA ILE A 672 -11.42 -13.11 -17.13
C ILE A 672 -12.12 -11.84 -16.62
N SER A 673 -12.15 -10.75 -17.39
CA SER A 673 -12.81 -9.49 -17.00
C SER A 673 -14.31 -9.66 -16.73
N HIS A 674 -15.01 -10.49 -17.53
CA HIS A 674 -16.41 -10.82 -17.28
C HIS A 674 -16.59 -11.68 -16.01
N SER A 675 -15.78 -12.73 -15.85
CA SER A 675 -15.85 -13.63 -14.69
C SER A 675 -15.54 -12.90 -13.38
N VAL A 676 -14.59 -11.95 -13.41
CA VAL A 676 -14.27 -11.07 -12.28
C VAL A 676 -15.42 -10.10 -12.00
N ALA A 677 -16.07 -9.52 -13.02
CA ALA A 677 -17.18 -8.59 -12.80
C ALA A 677 -18.40 -9.24 -12.12
N ASP A 678 -18.69 -10.51 -12.44
CA ASP A 678 -19.70 -11.30 -11.72
C ASP A 678 -19.22 -11.78 -10.35
N SER A 679 -17.92 -12.09 -10.21
CA SER A 679 -17.30 -12.47 -8.93
C SER A 679 -17.33 -11.33 -7.91
N THR A 680 -16.90 -10.12 -8.27
CA THR A 680 -16.97 -8.93 -7.39
C THR A 680 -18.42 -8.62 -7.03
N ALA A 681 -19.36 -8.71 -7.98
CA ALA A 681 -20.78 -8.53 -7.72
C ALA A 681 -21.38 -9.61 -6.79
N TYR A 682 -20.88 -10.85 -6.82
CA TYR A 682 -21.28 -11.91 -5.89
C TYR A 682 -20.71 -11.69 -4.49
N ILE A 683 -19.42 -11.36 -4.37
CA ILE A 683 -18.74 -11.08 -3.10
C ILE A 683 -19.40 -9.88 -2.39
N VAL A 684 -19.77 -8.83 -3.13
CA VAL A 684 -20.51 -7.68 -2.58
C VAL A 684 -21.86 -8.10 -1.99
N ARG A 685 -22.61 -9.00 -2.65
CA ARG A 685 -23.90 -9.52 -2.11
C ARG A 685 -23.69 -10.33 -0.83
N LEU A 686 -22.66 -11.18 -0.80
CA LEU A 686 -22.31 -12.02 0.34
C LEU A 686 -21.90 -11.19 1.57
N ILE A 687 -21.17 -10.08 1.35
CA ILE A 687 -20.77 -9.15 2.40
C ILE A 687 -21.96 -8.33 2.93
N MET A 688 -22.89 -7.95 2.06
CA MET A 688 -24.02 -7.07 2.39
C MET A 688 -25.26 -7.78 2.96
N HIS A 689 -25.34 -9.12 2.92
CA HIS A 689 -26.51 -9.92 3.35
C HIS A 689 -27.84 -9.45 2.73
N ALA A 690 -27.84 -9.13 1.42
CA ALA A 690 -29.06 -8.72 0.73
C ALA A 690 -30.04 -9.90 0.54
N SER A 691 -31.30 -9.74 0.99
CA SER A 691 -32.35 -10.75 0.78
C SER A 691 -32.71 -10.85 -0.71
N PRO A 692 -33.01 -12.05 -1.25
CA PRO A 692 -33.52 -12.20 -2.62
C PRO A 692 -34.81 -11.42 -2.93
N GLU A 693 -35.54 -10.98 -1.90
CA GLU A 693 -36.81 -10.25 -2.04
C GLU A 693 -36.63 -8.82 -2.56
N ASP A 694 -35.51 -8.16 -2.24
CA ASP A 694 -35.16 -6.80 -2.70
C ASP A 694 -35.05 -6.68 -4.24
N GLN A 695 -35.07 -7.81 -4.96
CA GLN A 695 -34.98 -7.86 -6.42
C GLN A 695 -36.31 -7.94 -7.18
N LYS A 696 -37.47 -8.15 -6.52
CA LYS A 696 -38.69 -8.58 -7.24
C LYS A 696 -39.94 -7.68 -7.20
N LEU A 697 -40.14 -6.79 -6.22
CA LEU A 697 -41.40 -6.01 -6.15
C LEU A 697 -41.19 -4.49 -6.06
N GLY A 698 -41.69 -3.78 -7.08
CA GLY A 698 -41.86 -2.33 -7.06
C GLY A 698 -43.28 -1.91 -6.68
N ARG A 699 -43.59 -1.84 -5.37
CA ARG A 699 -44.66 -1.00 -4.75
C ARG A 699 -44.44 -0.91 -3.23
N PRO A 700 -45.06 0.07 -2.53
CA PRO A 700 -44.48 0.60 -1.29
C PRO A 700 -44.71 -0.27 -0.05
N PHE A 701 -43.72 -0.24 0.85
CA PHE A 701 -43.79 -0.81 2.20
C PHE A 701 -44.27 0.26 3.21
N ASP A 702 -45.17 -0.11 4.12
CA ASP A 702 -45.66 0.82 5.17
C ASP A 702 -44.68 0.88 6.35
N TRP A 703 -44.38 2.10 6.80
CA TRP A 703 -43.21 2.44 7.61
C TRP A 703 -43.45 2.30 9.12
N ARG A 704 -44.71 2.09 9.54
CA ARG A 704 -45.13 2.25 10.95
C ARG A 704 -44.76 1.08 11.88
N GLU A 705 -44.76 -0.17 11.42
CA GLU A 705 -44.38 -1.31 12.28
C GLU A 705 -42.86 -1.46 12.44
N TRP A 706 -42.09 -1.26 11.36
CA TRP A 706 -40.64 -1.54 11.38
C TRP A 706 -39.84 -0.54 12.22
N CYS A 707 -40.21 0.73 12.23
CA CYS A 707 -39.47 1.79 12.94
C CYS A 707 -39.49 1.66 14.48
N SER A 708 -40.31 0.77 15.04
CA SER A 708 -40.49 0.57 16.49
C SER A 708 -39.28 -0.09 17.17
N ARG A 709 -38.47 -0.90 16.46
CA ARG A 709 -37.41 -1.74 17.06
C ARG A 709 -36.00 -1.37 16.60
N ARG A 710 -35.59 -0.12 16.81
CA ARG A 710 -34.21 0.35 16.54
C ARG A 710 -33.18 -0.23 17.53
N GLY A 711 -32.56 -1.34 17.15
CA GLY A 711 -31.23 -1.73 17.61
C GLY A 711 -30.22 -1.66 16.45
N MET A 712 -28.96 -1.32 16.73
CA MET A 712 -27.90 -1.38 15.69
C MET A 712 -27.75 -2.82 15.19
N THR A 713 -28.01 -3.04 13.91
CA THR A 713 -27.95 -4.38 13.30
C THR A 713 -26.52 -4.73 12.88
N GLU A 714 -26.16 -5.99 13.12
CA GLU A 714 -24.87 -6.61 12.81
C GLU A 714 -24.23 -6.24 11.44
N PRO A 715 -24.96 -6.20 10.30
CA PRO A 715 -24.39 -5.76 9.02
C PRO A 715 -23.72 -4.37 9.08
N HIS A 716 -24.23 -3.40 9.86
CA HIS A 716 -23.58 -2.08 9.94
C HIS A 716 -22.19 -2.14 10.61
N ILE A 717 -22.03 -3.04 11.58
CA ILE A 717 -20.73 -3.28 12.25
C ILE A 717 -19.80 -4.05 11.30
N ARG A 718 -20.30 -5.08 10.60
CA ARG A 718 -19.55 -5.79 9.56
C ARG A 718 -19.07 -4.86 8.46
N ILE A 719 -19.92 -3.95 7.98
CA ILE A 719 -19.60 -2.91 6.99
C ILE A 719 -18.51 -1.98 7.51
N ALA A 720 -18.65 -1.45 8.74
CA ALA A 720 -17.63 -0.59 9.33
C ALA A 720 -16.28 -1.32 9.48
N CYS A 721 -16.29 -2.57 9.95
CA CYS A 721 -15.09 -3.41 10.04
C CYS A 721 -14.48 -3.72 8.66
N ILE A 722 -15.28 -3.95 7.61
CA ILE A 722 -14.78 -4.25 6.27
C ILE A 722 -14.24 -3.00 5.57
N LEU A 723 -14.87 -1.83 5.73
CA LEU A 723 -14.33 -0.56 5.25
C LEU A 723 -13.04 -0.19 6.01
N LEU A 724 -13.00 -0.40 7.33
CA LEU A 724 -11.77 -0.29 8.12
C LEU A 724 -10.72 -1.32 7.71
N THR A 725 -11.12 -2.54 7.30
CA THR A 725 -10.18 -3.56 6.80
C THR A 725 -9.64 -3.16 5.45
N MET A 726 -10.45 -2.71 4.48
CA MET A 726 -9.96 -2.19 3.19
C MET A 726 -9.09 -0.95 3.36
N TRP A 727 -9.38 -0.09 4.35
CA TRP A 727 -8.57 1.07 4.69
C TRP A 727 -7.24 0.70 5.35
N PHE A 728 -7.25 -0.19 6.35
CA PHE A 728 -6.05 -0.72 7.01
C PHE A 728 -5.20 -1.58 6.05
N LEU A 729 -5.85 -2.26 5.11
CA LEU A 729 -5.18 -2.89 3.97
C LEU A 729 -4.52 -1.80 3.09
N ASN A 730 -5.21 -0.71 2.76
CA ASN A 730 -4.59 0.43 2.07
C ASN A 730 -3.55 1.19 2.92
N MET A 731 -3.29 0.79 4.18
CA MET A 731 -2.17 1.27 5.01
C MET A 731 -0.93 0.34 5.00
N MET A 732 -1.05 -0.91 4.52
CA MET A 732 0.09 -1.84 4.43
C MET A 732 0.66 -1.94 3.01
N THR A 733 0.21 -1.09 2.09
CA THR A 733 0.87 -0.89 0.79
C THR A 733 1.97 0.16 0.95
N THR A 734 3.17 -0.31 1.27
CA THR A 734 4.39 0.49 1.19
C THR A 734 4.64 0.86 -0.27
N THR A 735 4.59 2.14 -0.64
CA THR A 735 5.11 2.54 -1.95
C THR A 735 6.63 2.45 -1.92
N HIS A 736 7.23 1.97 -3.00
CA HIS A 736 8.69 1.96 -3.13
C HIS A 736 9.15 3.38 -3.51
N GLU A 737 9.34 4.25 -2.52
CA GLU A 737 9.90 5.59 -2.75
C GLU A 737 11.28 5.41 -3.41
N PRO A 738 11.45 5.77 -4.70
CA PRO A 738 12.59 5.30 -5.47
C PRO A 738 13.85 6.01 -4.94
N PRO A 739 14.93 5.27 -4.58
CA PRO A 739 16.20 5.91 -4.28
C PRO A 739 16.61 6.74 -5.50
N ALA A 740 17.02 7.99 -5.26
CA ALA A 740 17.38 8.90 -6.33
C ALA A 740 18.49 8.27 -7.18
N ALA A 741 18.18 7.98 -8.45
CA ALA A 741 19.19 7.49 -9.38
C ALA A 741 20.29 8.55 -9.51
N PHE A 742 21.55 8.16 -9.36
CA PHE A 742 22.68 9.08 -9.46
C PHE A 742 22.62 9.84 -10.80
N ASP A 743 22.73 11.16 -10.73
CA ASP A 743 22.71 12.04 -11.92
C ASP A 743 23.88 11.69 -12.84
N GLY A 744 23.57 10.91 -13.89
CA GLY A 744 24.53 10.38 -14.85
C GLY A 744 25.06 11.42 -15.83
N ALA A 745 25.70 12.47 -15.32
CA ALA A 745 26.39 13.47 -16.12
C ALA A 745 27.61 12.85 -16.84
N ASN A 746 27.67 12.99 -18.16
CA ASN A 746 28.75 12.45 -18.98
C ASN A 746 30.00 13.33 -18.89
N ASN A 747 30.90 13.02 -17.94
CA ASN A 747 32.25 13.57 -17.95
C ASN A 747 33.18 12.70 -18.81
N ILE A 748 33.88 13.33 -19.76
CA ILE A 748 34.98 12.73 -20.52
C ILE A 748 36.29 13.26 -19.94
N THR A 749 37.10 12.38 -19.37
CA THR A 749 38.40 12.74 -18.79
C THR A 749 39.53 12.27 -19.72
N VAL A 750 40.12 13.22 -20.44
CA VAL A 750 41.37 13.01 -21.17
C VAL A 750 42.53 13.29 -20.22
N TRP A 751 43.44 12.33 -20.06
CA TRP A 751 44.57 12.46 -19.14
C TRP A 751 45.74 13.25 -19.77
N ASP A 752 45.93 14.50 -19.33
CA ASP A 752 47.17 15.25 -19.52
C ASP A 752 48.14 15.05 -18.35
N ILE A 753 49.44 14.89 -18.64
CA ILE A 753 50.45 14.43 -17.68
C ILE A 753 51.24 15.62 -17.09
N VAL A 754 50.75 16.24 -16.01
CA VAL A 754 51.48 17.25 -15.20
C VAL A 754 51.10 17.15 -13.69
N PRO A 755 52.05 17.21 -12.72
CA PRO A 755 51.75 16.98 -11.29
C PRO A 755 51.66 18.23 -10.39
N LYS A 756 50.74 18.17 -9.39
CA LYS A 756 50.69 18.78 -8.04
C LYS A 756 51.12 20.26 -7.79
N GLU A 757 50.28 21.01 -7.06
CA GLU A 757 50.57 21.44 -5.66
C GLU A 757 49.32 21.96 -4.88
N ILE A 758 49.50 22.46 -3.64
CA ILE A 758 48.55 22.38 -2.48
C ILE A 758 47.95 23.76 -2.02
N PRO A 759 47.10 23.89 -0.95
CA PRO A 759 46.00 24.89 -0.89
C PRO A 759 46.15 26.00 0.18
N SER A 760 45.09 26.80 0.41
CA SER A 760 45.00 27.81 1.48
C SER A 760 43.64 27.89 2.21
N LEU A 761 43.69 28.14 3.53
CA LEU A 761 42.58 28.30 4.49
C LEU A 761 41.67 29.54 4.28
N ALA A 762 40.50 29.51 4.92
CA ALA A 762 39.76 30.68 5.42
C ALA A 762 39.25 30.41 6.86
N LEU A 763 38.99 31.46 7.66
CA LEU A 763 38.76 31.38 9.12
C LEU A 763 37.44 32.08 9.58
N GLU A 764 37.21 32.09 10.89
CA GLU A 764 35.92 32.25 11.60
C GLU A 764 35.43 33.69 11.95
N LEU A 765 34.20 33.72 12.52
CA LEU A 765 33.67 34.57 13.61
C LEU A 765 33.17 36.04 13.37
N ASP A 766 31.84 36.20 13.32
CA ASP A 766 30.97 36.78 14.40
C ASP A 766 30.73 38.32 14.61
N THR A 767 29.63 38.62 15.33
CA THR A 767 29.22 39.83 16.08
C THR A 767 28.36 40.96 15.45
N LEU A 768 27.05 40.84 15.69
CA LEU A 768 26.17 41.77 16.46
C LEU A 768 25.86 43.26 16.06
N SER A 769 24.54 43.55 16.14
CA SER A 769 23.88 44.70 16.84
C SER A 769 23.25 45.88 16.04
N LEU A 770 22.49 46.70 16.80
CA LEU A 770 21.68 47.90 16.47
C LEU A 770 20.18 47.68 16.08
N THR A 771 19.17 48.45 16.52
CA THR A 771 18.70 48.98 17.85
C THR A 771 17.47 49.90 17.64
N ARG A 772 16.76 50.33 18.72
CA ARG A 772 15.84 51.51 18.83
C ARG A 772 14.42 51.41 18.23
N GLU A 773 13.38 52.13 18.71
CA GLU A 773 12.98 52.64 20.05
C GLU A 773 11.53 53.26 19.99
N VAL A 774 11.00 53.77 21.13
CA VAL A 774 9.75 54.59 21.28
C VAL A 774 8.41 53.82 21.04
N ALA A 775 7.42 53.65 21.96
CA ALA A 775 6.73 54.48 22.97
C ALA A 775 5.63 55.42 22.37
N THR A 776 4.51 55.83 23.00
CA THR A 776 3.93 55.69 24.36
C THR A 776 2.38 55.58 24.29
N GLY A 777 1.71 55.24 25.41
CA GLY A 777 0.46 55.94 25.77
C GLY A 777 -0.78 55.09 26.16
N PRO A 778 -1.55 55.42 27.22
CA PRO A 778 -2.50 54.47 27.83
C PRO A 778 -3.97 54.93 27.91
N LYS A 779 -4.88 54.02 28.32
CA LYS A 779 -6.01 54.31 29.23
C LYS A 779 -6.72 53.05 29.78
N GLU A 780 -6.86 53.03 31.10
CA GLU A 780 -7.90 52.30 31.87
C GLU A 780 -9.10 53.28 32.12
N PRO A 781 -10.28 52.89 32.69
CA PRO A 781 -10.47 51.84 33.71
C PRO A 781 -11.75 50.95 33.64
N ASN A 782 -11.80 49.98 34.56
CA ASN A 782 -13.00 49.30 35.12
C ASN A 782 -14.05 50.32 35.66
N PRO A 783 -15.36 50.00 35.91
CA PRO A 783 -15.79 48.81 36.72
C PRO A 783 -17.27 48.29 36.60
N VAL A 784 -17.66 47.29 37.45
CA VAL A 784 -18.97 47.19 38.21
C VAL A 784 -20.31 47.02 37.41
N LEU A 785 -21.36 46.26 37.79
CA LEU A 785 -21.67 45.38 38.95
C LEU A 785 -22.65 44.21 38.56
N SER A 786 -22.93 43.38 39.57
CA SER A 786 -23.75 42.18 39.75
C SER A 786 -25.26 42.12 39.37
N THR A 787 -25.84 40.96 39.73
CA THR A 787 -27.18 40.72 40.34
C THR A 787 -28.43 40.44 39.49
N THR A 788 -28.97 39.22 39.69
CA THR A 788 -30.41 38.80 39.64
C THR A 788 -31.16 38.90 38.30
N GLY A 789 -32.20 38.08 38.03
CA GLY A 789 -32.76 36.93 38.77
C GLY A 789 -34.28 36.81 38.60
N ARG A 790 -34.83 35.57 38.66
CA ARG A 790 -36.26 35.20 38.45
C ARG A 790 -36.77 35.38 36.99
N ARG A 791 -37.91 34.83 36.56
CA ARG A 791 -38.63 33.52 36.73
C ARG A 791 -39.94 33.61 35.90
N LEU A 792 -40.69 32.51 35.79
CA LEU A 792 -42.05 32.37 35.19
C LEU A 792 -42.09 32.29 33.65
N GLY A 793 -43.00 31.51 33.04
CA GLY A 793 -43.90 30.48 33.61
C GLY A 793 -45.19 30.26 32.81
N SER A 794 -45.88 29.13 33.08
CA SER A 794 -47.16 28.68 32.46
C SER A 794 -47.01 28.18 30.99
N TYR A 795 -47.78 27.21 30.49
CA TYR A 795 -49.15 26.79 30.84
C TYR A 795 -49.41 25.27 30.98
N HIS A 796 -50.56 24.95 31.60
CA HIS A 796 -51.23 23.63 31.73
C HIS A 796 -52.02 23.26 30.43
N ASP A 797 -52.77 22.16 30.24
CA ASP A 797 -53.54 21.19 31.08
C ASP A 797 -53.38 19.73 30.57
N HIS A 798 -53.60 18.62 31.32
CA HIS A 798 -54.87 17.99 31.81
C HIS A 798 -55.90 17.62 30.70
N ASN A 799 -56.66 16.52 30.73
CA ASN A 799 -56.90 15.49 31.77
C ASN A 799 -57.44 14.14 31.20
N GLU A 800 -57.74 13.17 32.09
CA GLU A 800 -58.80 12.12 31.98
C GLU A 800 -58.69 10.98 30.92
N ASP A 801 -59.24 9.75 31.09
CA ASP A 801 -59.59 8.86 32.24
C ASP A 801 -59.94 7.43 31.67
N LEU A 802 -60.40 6.32 32.31
CA LEU A 802 -60.76 5.88 33.68
C LEU A 802 -60.71 4.30 33.73
N PHE A 803 -61.22 3.69 34.81
CA PHE A 803 -61.78 2.32 34.93
C PHE A 803 -60.90 1.07 35.19
N THR A 804 -60.49 0.95 36.47
CA THR A 804 -60.88 -0.12 37.44
C THR A 804 -60.72 -1.64 37.19
N ALA A 805 -60.35 -2.30 38.30
CA ALA A 805 -60.56 -3.71 38.70
C ALA A 805 -59.69 -4.81 38.05
N GLY A 806 -59.16 -5.79 38.80
CA GLY A 806 -59.11 -5.94 40.27
C GLY A 806 -58.76 -7.39 40.69
N GLY A 807 -57.94 -7.58 41.73
CA GLY A 807 -57.62 -8.91 42.28
C GLY A 807 -56.32 -9.01 43.09
N ASP A 808 -56.48 -9.12 44.40
CA ASP A 808 -55.63 -9.73 45.45
C ASP A 808 -54.14 -9.36 45.64
N GLU A 809 -53.75 -9.29 46.92
CA GLU A 809 -52.41 -8.89 47.36
C GLU A 809 -51.37 -10.01 47.23
N ALA A 810 -50.33 -9.77 46.43
CA ALA A 810 -49.04 -10.44 46.56
C ALA A 810 -48.06 -9.55 47.32
N ALA A 811 -47.24 -10.14 48.19
CA ALA A 811 -46.17 -9.42 48.89
C ALA A 811 -45.26 -8.67 47.89
N PRO A 812 -44.78 -7.45 48.23
CA PRO A 812 -44.18 -6.54 47.26
C PRO A 812 -43.05 -7.23 46.49
N PRO A 813 -43.14 -7.33 45.15
CA PRO A 813 -42.16 -8.07 44.37
C PRO A 813 -40.79 -7.43 44.57
N ARG A 814 -39.77 -8.25 44.83
CA ARG A 814 -38.37 -7.82 44.81
C ARG A 814 -38.11 -7.15 43.47
N ALA A 815 -37.97 -5.82 43.48
CA ALA A 815 -37.69 -5.05 42.28
C ALA A 815 -36.42 -5.61 41.63
N SER A 816 -36.58 -6.26 40.48
CA SER A 816 -35.46 -6.82 39.73
C SER A 816 -34.61 -5.65 39.25
N LEU A 817 -33.37 -5.57 39.77
CA LEU A 817 -32.40 -4.56 39.35
C LEU A 817 -32.12 -4.72 37.85
N VAL A 818 -32.79 -3.88 37.05
CA VAL A 818 -32.62 -3.83 35.60
C VAL A 818 -31.19 -3.36 35.32
N VAL A 819 -30.36 -4.30 34.85
CA VAL A 819 -28.94 -4.05 34.60
C VAL A 819 -28.79 -3.01 33.47
N GLU A 820 -28.10 -1.89 33.72
CA GLU A 820 -27.81 -0.87 32.70
C GLU A 820 -27.17 -1.53 31.47
N LYS A 821 -27.58 -1.13 30.26
CA LYS A 821 -26.91 -1.54 29.02
C LYS A 821 -25.85 -0.51 28.63
N TRP A 822 -24.96 -0.89 27.71
CA TRP A 822 -24.00 0.07 27.13
C TRP A 822 -24.70 1.18 26.31
N ASN A 823 -25.88 0.91 25.74
CA ASN A 823 -26.65 1.84 24.90
C ASN A 823 -27.82 2.52 25.62
N GLU A 824 -28.21 2.04 26.81
CA GLU A 824 -29.41 2.49 27.54
C GLU A 824 -29.05 2.73 29.03
N PRO A 825 -29.15 3.97 29.55
CA PRO A 825 -29.50 5.21 28.84
C PRO A 825 -28.42 5.65 27.83
N ILE A 826 -28.79 6.48 26.84
CA ILE A 826 -27.92 6.93 25.72
C ILE A 826 -26.55 7.47 26.20
N GLY A 827 -26.52 8.16 27.34
CA GLY A 827 -25.27 8.67 27.93
C GLY A 827 -24.23 7.60 28.32
N ASN A 828 -24.60 6.30 28.33
CA ASN A 828 -23.66 5.21 28.52
C ASN A 828 -22.81 4.94 27.26
N VAL A 829 -23.31 5.23 26.05
CA VAL A 829 -22.54 5.08 24.79
C VAL A 829 -21.26 5.92 24.86
N LEU A 830 -21.41 7.18 25.28
CA LEU A 830 -20.31 8.12 25.50
C LEU A 830 -19.33 7.63 26.58
N ARG A 831 -19.83 7.06 27.69
CA ARG A 831 -18.99 6.52 28.78
C ARG A 831 -18.16 5.32 28.35
N VAL A 832 -18.78 4.40 27.62
CA VAL A 832 -18.10 3.20 27.11
C VAL A 832 -17.05 3.61 26.06
N GLY A 833 -17.37 4.54 25.16
CA GLY A 833 -16.40 5.10 24.22
C GLY A 833 -15.21 5.81 24.90
N ALA A 834 -15.47 6.64 25.91
CA ALA A 834 -14.43 7.31 26.68
C ALA A 834 -13.56 6.33 27.49
N ILE A 835 -14.14 5.23 28.00
CA ILE A 835 -13.40 4.13 28.62
C ILE A 835 -12.51 3.41 27.60
N PHE A 836 -13.02 3.11 26.40
CA PHE A 836 -12.22 2.45 25.36
C PHE A 836 -11.04 3.35 24.94
N TRP A 837 -11.24 4.67 24.86
CA TRP A 837 -10.16 5.63 24.63
C TRP A 837 -9.16 5.68 25.80
N SER A 838 -9.63 5.66 27.06
CA SER A 838 -8.75 5.61 28.24
C SER A 838 -7.84 4.38 28.23
N LEU A 839 -8.39 3.18 27.94
CA LEU A 839 -7.59 1.97 27.80
C LEU A 839 -6.63 2.03 26.60
N PHE A 840 -7.01 2.69 25.49
CA PHE A 840 -6.11 2.95 24.37
C PHE A 840 -4.92 3.84 24.79
N VAL A 841 -5.14 4.89 25.59
CA VAL A 841 -4.04 5.71 26.14
C VAL A 841 -3.13 4.88 27.06
N SER A 842 -3.70 4.09 27.97
CA SER A 842 -2.91 3.18 28.83
C SER A 842 -2.08 2.17 28.03
N GLY A 843 -2.63 1.57 26.97
CA GLY A 843 -1.89 0.65 26.11
C GLY A 843 -0.80 1.33 25.29
N ALA A 844 -1.09 2.52 24.77
CA ALA A 844 -0.12 3.34 24.05
C ALA A 844 1.05 3.77 24.95
N ASN A 845 0.78 4.06 26.21
CA ASN A 845 1.79 4.33 27.23
C ASN A 845 2.72 3.12 27.45
N ASP A 846 2.13 1.97 27.78
CA ASP A 846 2.89 0.81 28.27
C ASP A 846 3.72 0.14 27.15
N ALA A 847 3.27 0.22 25.89
CA ALA A 847 4.02 -0.25 24.73
C ALA A 847 5.14 0.71 24.30
N ALA A 848 5.05 2.01 24.61
CA ALA A 848 6.05 2.99 24.20
C ALA A 848 7.44 2.67 24.78
N TYR A 849 7.49 2.11 25.99
CA TYR A 849 8.74 1.79 26.68
C TYR A 849 9.69 0.95 25.81
N GLY A 850 9.19 -0.14 25.22
CA GLY A 850 10.00 -1.07 24.42
C GLY A 850 10.53 -0.49 23.11
N ALA A 851 9.74 0.39 22.48
CA ALA A 851 10.17 1.12 21.29
C ALA A 851 11.20 2.22 21.62
N LEU A 852 11.14 2.81 22.80
CA LEU A 852 11.96 3.97 23.17
C LEU A 852 13.27 3.63 23.90
N ILE A 853 13.39 2.44 24.52
CA ILE A 853 14.59 2.00 25.24
C ILE A 853 15.91 2.18 24.45
N PRO A 854 16.05 1.76 23.17
CA PRO A 854 17.30 1.93 22.43
C PRO A 854 17.72 3.40 22.27
N TYR A 855 16.75 4.30 22.10
CA TYR A 855 16.98 5.72 21.95
C TYR A 855 17.26 6.40 23.29
N LEU A 856 16.64 5.93 24.39
CA LEU A 856 16.92 6.40 25.74
C LEU A 856 18.30 5.95 26.25
N GLU A 857 18.72 4.72 25.95
CA GLU A 857 20.09 4.24 26.18
C GLU A 857 21.12 5.15 25.50
N THR A 858 20.91 5.45 24.22
CA THR A 858 21.84 6.24 23.40
C THR A 858 21.85 7.72 23.77
N TYR A 859 20.69 8.31 24.10
CA TYR A 859 20.54 9.74 24.39
C TYR A 859 21.05 10.13 25.79
N TYR A 860 20.97 9.21 26.77
CA TYR A 860 21.37 9.47 28.16
C TYR A 860 22.62 8.68 28.62
N ASP A 861 23.27 7.93 27.71
CA ASP A 861 24.41 7.03 27.98
C ASP A 861 24.12 6.04 29.14
N LEU A 862 23.07 5.24 28.99
CA LEU A 862 22.54 4.38 30.05
C LEU A 862 22.88 2.89 29.84
N SER A 863 23.25 2.24 30.94
CA SER A 863 23.33 0.78 31.01
C SER A 863 21.94 0.12 31.08
N TYR A 864 21.83 -1.15 30.68
CA TYR A 864 20.57 -1.90 30.70
C TYR A 864 19.92 -1.92 32.09
N LEU A 865 20.72 -2.00 33.17
CA LEU A 865 20.20 -1.93 34.53
C LEU A 865 19.55 -0.57 34.86
N VAL A 866 20.14 0.53 34.37
CA VAL A 866 19.67 1.89 34.67
C VAL A 866 18.45 2.25 33.81
N VAL A 867 18.47 1.96 32.50
CA VAL A 867 17.29 2.19 31.63
C VAL A 867 16.08 1.33 32.05
N SER A 868 16.32 0.15 32.65
CA SER A 868 15.25 -0.70 33.20
C SER A 868 14.43 -0.07 34.32
N LEU A 869 14.93 1.00 34.96
CA LEU A 869 14.21 1.67 36.05
C LEU A 869 12.87 2.26 35.60
N ILE A 870 12.68 2.57 34.31
CA ILE A 870 11.38 3.03 33.78
C ILE A 870 10.25 2.03 34.04
N PHE A 871 10.52 0.72 34.00
CA PHE A 871 9.54 -0.33 34.31
C PHE A 871 9.18 -0.35 35.80
N LEU A 872 10.11 0.01 36.69
CA LEU A 872 9.92 -0.06 38.13
C LEU A 872 9.09 1.10 38.69
N SER A 873 9.12 2.26 38.04
CA SER A 873 8.39 3.47 38.47
C SER A 873 6.85 3.35 38.50
N PRO A 874 6.16 2.88 37.44
CA PRO A 874 4.70 2.74 37.43
C PRO A 874 4.14 1.90 38.58
N PHE A 875 4.88 0.89 39.05
CA PHE A 875 4.46 0.02 40.17
C PHE A 875 4.20 0.77 41.48
N VAL A 876 4.96 1.84 41.75
CA VAL A 876 4.69 2.72 42.90
C VAL A 876 3.33 3.40 42.75
N GLY A 877 3.01 3.87 41.54
CA GLY A 877 1.70 4.42 41.18
C GLY A 877 0.56 3.40 41.32
N PHE A 878 0.76 2.15 40.88
CA PHE A 878 -0.20 1.05 41.03
C PHE A 878 -0.46 0.66 42.49
N ILE A 879 0.57 0.63 43.35
CA ILE A 879 0.36 0.40 44.80
C ILE A 879 -0.46 1.54 45.41
N VAL A 880 -0.10 2.79 45.13
CA VAL A 880 -0.81 3.96 45.64
C VAL A 880 -2.27 3.95 45.16
N SER A 881 -2.53 3.65 43.88
CA SER A 881 -3.89 3.53 43.34
C SER A 881 -4.69 2.45 44.06
N ALA A 882 -4.13 1.26 44.27
CA ALA A 882 -4.81 0.15 44.93
C ALA A 882 -5.20 0.48 46.39
N ALA A 883 -4.35 1.22 47.11
CA ALA A 883 -4.64 1.68 48.46
C ALA A 883 -5.74 2.76 48.51
N ILE A 884 -5.76 3.71 47.57
CA ILE A 884 -6.69 4.86 47.62
C ILE A 884 -8.00 4.66 46.85
N ASN A 885 -8.08 3.78 45.84
CA ASN A 885 -9.19 3.80 44.87
C ASN A 885 -10.57 3.64 45.54
N ASN A 886 -10.72 2.70 46.48
CA ASN A 886 -11.98 2.53 47.22
C ASN A 886 -12.38 3.80 48.02
N TYR A 887 -11.40 4.50 48.60
CA TYR A 887 -11.63 5.77 49.30
C TYR A 887 -12.04 6.88 48.33
N LEU A 888 -11.43 6.97 47.14
CA LEU A 888 -11.81 7.92 46.09
C LEU A 888 -13.25 7.65 45.62
N HIS A 889 -13.60 6.40 45.32
CA HIS A 889 -14.95 5.99 44.92
C HIS A 889 -16.01 6.39 45.98
N MET A 890 -15.75 6.11 47.25
CA MET A 890 -16.70 6.37 48.35
C MET A 890 -16.80 7.85 48.75
N LYS A 891 -15.72 8.63 48.65
CA LYS A 891 -15.66 10.03 49.11
C LYS A 891 -15.97 11.04 48.00
N ILE A 892 -15.33 10.94 46.83
CA ILE A 892 -15.39 11.95 45.76
C ILE A 892 -16.13 11.46 44.50
N GLY A 893 -16.14 10.15 44.26
CA GLY A 893 -16.93 9.47 43.24
C GLY A 893 -16.30 9.41 41.85
N GLN A 894 -16.93 8.63 40.97
CA GLN A 894 -16.42 8.32 39.62
C GLN A 894 -16.07 9.57 38.79
N ARG A 895 -16.82 10.68 38.94
CA ARG A 895 -16.52 11.96 38.28
C ARG A 895 -15.10 12.52 38.52
N TRP A 896 -14.53 12.31 39.70
CA TRP A 896 -13.19 12.83 40.03
C TRP A 896 -12.10 11.81 39.72
N ILE A 897 -12.42 10.51 39.81
CA ILE A 897 -11.59 9.42 39.29
C ILE A 897 -11.36 9.59 37.78
N ALA A 898 -12.42 9.91 37.02
CA ALA A 898 -12.36 10.21 35.60
C ALA A 898 -11.38 11.34 35.26
N PHE A 899 -11.42 12.44 36.03
CA PHE A 899 -10.49 13.55 35.88
C PHE A 899 -9.05 13.17 36.29
N MET A 900 -8.88 12.54 37.47
CA MET A 900 -7.56 12.18 38.01
C MET A 900 -6.81 11.18 37.13
N CYS A 901 -7.51 10.26 36.46
CA CYS A 901 -6.91 9.30 35.53
C CYS A 901 -6.20 10.01 34.37
N GLY A 902 -6.97 10.69 33.49
CA GLY A 902 -6.40 11.42 32.34
C GLY A 902 -5.47 12.56 32.74
N ALA A 903 -5.74 13.27 33.84
CA ALA A 903 -4.86 14.34 34.32
C ALA A 903 -3.47 13.80 34.76
N SER A 904 -3.39 12.57 35.26
CA SER A 904 -2.10 11.94 35.62
C SER A 904 -1.30 11.54 34.38
N HIS A 905 -1.97 11.05 33.33
CA HIS A 905 -1.35 10.79 32.03
C HIS A 905 -0.85 12.10 31.38
N ALA A 906 -1.70 13.13 31.31
CA ALA A 906 -1.35 14.44 30.77
C ALA A 906 -0.18 15.09 31.53
N ALA A 907 -0.18 15.06 32.87
CA ALA A 907 0.95 15.55 33.66
C ALA A 907 2.25 14.78 33.37
N THR A 908 2.18 13.46 33.19
CA THR A 908 3.34 12.64 32.81
C THR A 908 3.90 13.08 31.46
N TYR A 909 3.06 13.12 30.42
CA TYR A 909 3.52 13.44 29.06
C TYR A 909 3.97 14.90 28.92
N LEU A 910 3.42 15.81 29.74
CA LEU A 910 3.96 17.17 29.83
C LEU A 910 5.42 17.12 30.27
N ILE A 911 5.71 16.49 31.41
CA ILE A 911 7.06 16.39 31.97
C ILE A 911 8.01 15.70 30.98
N LEU A 912 7.60 14.57 30.39
CA LEU A 912 8.43 13.80 29.45
C LEU A 912 8.72 14.55 28.13
N SER A 913 7.78 15.37 27.66
CA SER A 913 7.99 16.19 26.45
C SER A 913 9.06 17.28 26.63
N GLN A 914 9.37 17.68 27.87
CA GLN A 914 10.40 18.67 28.19
C GLN A 914 11.80 18.04 28.40
N HIS A 915 12.03 16.84 27.83
CA HIS A 915 13.30 16.10 27.85
C HIS A 915 14.10 16.22 29.18
N PRO A 916 13.48 15.87 30.33
CA PRO A 916 14.05 16.13 31.64
C PRO A 916 15.11 15.08 32.01
N PRO A 917 16.06 15.40 32.92
CA PRO A 917 17.10 14.46 33.34
C PRO A 917 16.53 13.09 33.73
N TYR A 918 17.19 12.00 33.33
CA TYR A 918 16.65 10.64 33.41
C TYR A 918 15.98 10.25 34.76
N PRO A 919 16.51 10.60 35.95
CA PRO A 919 15.81 10.34 37.22
C PRO A 919 14.43 11.02 37.36
N VAL A 920 14.25 12.21 36.76
CA VAL A 920 12.97 12.93 36.72
C VAL A 920 11.99 12.24 35.77
N LEU A 921 12.47 11.72 34.64
CA LEU A 921 11.69 10.89 33.72
C LEU A 921 11.20 9.60 34.41
N VAL A 922 12.05 8.93 35.19
CA VAL A 922 11.64 7.76 36.02
C VAL A 922 10.58 8.17 37.05
N LEU A 923 10.77 9.27 37.77
CA LEU A 923 9.78 9.76 38.74
C LEU A 923 8.45 10.18 38.07
N ALA A 924 8.46 10.69 36.84
CA ALA A 924 7.25 11.05 36.11
C ALA A 924 6.36 9.83 35.83
N TYR A 925 6.93 8.67 35.49
CA TYR A 925 6.16 7.45 35.24
C TYR A 925 5.40 6.90 36.47
N VAL A 926 5.72 7.35 37.68
CA VAL A 926 4.90 7.08 38.88
C VAL A 926 3.49 7.66 38.72
N LEU A 927 3.35 8.81 38.05
CA LEU A 927 2.05 9.43 37.76
C LEU A 927 1.29 8.64 36.68
N ALA A 928 1.95 8.15 35.63
CA ALA A 928 1.32 7.26 34.66
C ALA A 928 0.82 5.97 35.30
N GLY A 929 1.61 5.33 36.16
CA GLY A 929 1.19 4.15 36.93
C GLY A 929 0.00 4.41 37.86
N LEU A 930 -0.08 5.63 38.43
CA LEU A 930 -1.22 6.06 39.25
C LEU A 930 -2.49 6.25 38.39
N GLY A 931 -2.36 6.89 37.22
CA GLY A 931 -3.44 7.07 36.25
C GLY A 931 -4.00 5.73 35.76
N ASN A 932 -3.11 4.87 35.24
CA ASN A 932 -3.41 3.50 34.82
C ASN A 932 -4.09 2.71 35.95
N GLY A 933 -3.52 2.71 37.16
CA GLY A 933 -4.02 1.92 38.28
C GLY A 933 -5.38 2.36 38.82
N ILE A 934 -5.66 3.67 38.85
CA ILE A 934 -6.98 4.21 39.21
C ILE A 934 -8.00 3.86 38.11
N GLY A 935 -7.66 4.13 36.85
CA GLY A 935 -8.54 3.87 35.69
C GLY A 935 -8.88 2.39 35.53
N LEU A 936 -7.88 1.51 35.55
CA LEU A 936 -8.05 0.07 35.37
C LEU A 936 -9.06 -0.53 36.35
N ALA A 937 -8.98 -0.18 37.64
CA ALA A 937 -9.93 -0.66 38.64
C ALA A 937 -11.33 -0.06 38.47
N ALA A 938 -11.44 1.23 38.16
CA ALA A 938 -12.72 1.91 37.97
C ALA A 938 -13.47 1.44 36.71
N TRP A 939 -12.76 1.25 35.59
CA TRP A 939 -13.36 0.93 34.29
C TRP A 939 -13.71 -0.55 34.15
N ASN A 940 -12.87 -1.49 34.64
CA ASN A 940 -13.25 -2.90 34.70
C ASN A 940 -14.47 -3.10 35.62
N SER A 941 -14.55 -2.35 36.74
CA SER A 941 -15.73 -2.37 37.62
C SER A 941 -16.99 -1.80 36.93
N TYR A 942 -16.88 -0.67 36.22
CA TYR A 942 -18.02 -0.07 35.54
C TYR A 942 -18.56 -0.96 34.40
N ILE A 943 -17.68 -1.44 33.51
CA ILE A 943 -18.07 -2.31 32.38
C ILE A 943 -18.52 -3.70 32.86
N GLY A 944 -17.91 -4.24 33.92
CA GLY A 944 -18.27 -5.52 34.52
C GLY A 944 -19.72 -5.58 35.02
N ASN A 945 -20.31 -4.43 35.37
CA ASN A 945 -21.68 -4.30 35.85
C ASN A 945 -22.72 -3.98 34.76
N LEU A 946 -22.32 -3.87 33.48
CA LEU A 946 -23.24 -3.67 32.36
C LEU A 946 -23.79 -4.99 31.78
N ALA A 947 -24.95 -4.93 31.15
CA ALA A 947 -25.49 -6.05 30.39
C ALA A 947 -24.56 -6.41 29.21
N ARG A 948 -24.26 -7.72 29.05
CA ARG A 948 -23.21 -8.27 28.16
C ARG A 948 -21.79 -7.84 28.50
N SER A 949 -21.49 -7.67 29.80
CA SER A 949 -20.16 -7.30 30.31
C SER A 949 -18.99 -8.08 29.70
N ASN A 950 -19.10 -9.41 29.51
CA ASN A 950 -18.03 -10.22 28.90
C ASN A 950 -17.62 -9.75 27.48
N GLU A 951 -18.58 -9.39 26.63
CA GLU A 951 -18.31 -8.85 25.28
C GLU A 951 -17.63 -7.48 25.37
N LEU A 952 -18.20 -6.60 26.19
CA LEU A 952 -17.74 -5.22 26.37
C LEU A 952 -16.34 -5.16 26.98
N LEU A 953 -16.02 -6.06 27.92
CA LEU A 953 -14.68 -6.17 28.53
C LEU A 953 -13.66 -6.69 27.50
N GLY A 954 -14.07 -7.57 26.58
CA GLY A 954 -13.26 -8.00 25.45
C GLY A 954 -12.87 -6.84 24.54
N PHE A 955 -13.84 -6.03 24.11
CA PHE A 955 -13.59 -4.82 23.29
C PHE A 955 -12.79 -3.75 24.04
N MET A 956 -13.02 -3.57 25.34
CA MET A 956 -12.24 -2.67 26.19
C MET A 956 -10.76 -3.06 26.25
N HIS A 957 -10.45 -4.35 26.47
CA HIS A 957 -9.07 -4.85 26.50
C HIS A 957 -8.44 -4.97 25.10
N ALA A 958 -9.24 -5.13 24.04
CA ALA A 958 -8.77 -4.99 22.66
C ALA A 958 -8.36 -3.54 22.35
N SER A 959 -9.06 -2.54 22.92
CA SER A 959 -8.70 -1.12 22.76
C SER A 959 -7.33 -0.79 23.39
N TYR A 960 -6.99 -1.42 24.52
CA TYR A 960 -5.64 -1.37 25.09
C TYR A 960 -4.58 -1.96 24.13
N GLY A 961 -4.83 -3.14 23.58
CA GLY A 961 -3.93 -3.75 22.59
C GLY A 961 -3.73 -2.85 21.36
N LEU A 962 -4.80 -2.22 20.87
CA LEU A 962 -4.75 -1.30 19.73
C LEU A 962 -3.88 -0.07 20.03
N GLY A 963 -4.00 0.50 21.24
CA GLY A 963 -3.10 1.55 21.71
C GLY A 963 -1.64 1.09 21.72
N GLY A 964 -1.40 -0.12 22.26
CA GLY A 964 -0.08 -0.75 22.26
C GLY A 964 0.46 -1.09 20.87
N THR A 965 -0.41 -1.20 19.86
CA THR A 965 -0.02 -1.43 18.46
C THR A 965 0.37 -0.12 17.77
N VAL A 966 -0.44 0.92 17.98
CA VAL A 966 -0.26 2.24 17.35
C VAL A 966 0.95 2.98 17.92
N SER A 967 1.23 2.85 19.22
CA SER A 967 2.31 3.57 19.90
C SER A 967 3.72 3.27 19.35
N PRO A 968 4.17 2.00 19.26
CA PRO A 968 5.46 1.66 18.65
C PRO A 968 5.56 2.04 17.17
N LEU A 969 4.45 1.98 16.42
CA LEU A 969 4.42 2.36 15.00
C LEU A 969 4.70 3.86 14.83
N ILE A 970 4.05 4.70 15.64
CA ILE A 970 4.28 6.16 15.67
C ILE A 970 5.70 6.46 16.15
N ALA A 971 6.11 5.90 17.29
CA ALA A 971 7.44 6.16 17.87
C ALA A 971 8.57 5.77 16.91
N THR A 972 8.51 4.57 16.32
CA THR A 972 9.51 4.10 15.37
C THR A 972 9.51 4.96 14.10
N SER A 973 8.35 5.28 13.52
CA SER A 973 8.29 6.10 12.30
C SER A 973 8.78 7.53 12.50
N MET A 974 8.43 8.16 13.64
CA MET A 974 8.92 9.50 13.99
C MET A 974 10.44 9.54 14.15
N ILE A 975 11.03 8.55 14.82
CA ILE A 975 12.47 8.56 15.14
C ILE A 975 13.31 8.08 13.96
N THR A 976 12.95 6.96 13.33
CA THR A 976 13.77 6.33 12.26
C THR A 976 13.61 6.98 10.89
N ARG A 977 12.39 7.31 10.45
CA ARG A 977 12.13 7.88 9.12
C ARG A 977 12.07 9.41 9.13
N ALA A 978 11.43 10.03 10.13
CA ALA A 978 11.30 11.48 10.21
C ALA A 978 12.45 12.18 10.97
N GLY A 979 13.41 11.43 11.52
CA GLY A 979 14.59 11.97 12.21
C GLY A 979 14.30 12.75 13.50
N LEU A 980 13.10 12.58 14.08
CA LEU A 980 12.66 13.35 15.24
C LEU A 980 13.17 12.72 16.55
N SER A 981 13.75 13.54 17.42
CA SER A 981 14.17 13.13 18.77
C SER A 981 13.01 12.49 19.57
N TRP A 982 13.32 11.47 20.37
CA TRP A 982 12.35 10.64 21.11
C TRP A 982 11.29 11.41 21.91
N TYR A 983 11.59 12.60 22.44
CA TYR A 983 10.66 13.39 23.25
C TYR A 983 9.46 13.93 22.45
N HIS A 984 9.58 14.09 21.13
CA HIS A 984 8.47 14.56 20.28
C HIS A 984 7.25 13.63 20.31
N PHE A 985 7.47 12.33 20.50
CA PHE A 985 6.40 11.34 20.64
C PHE A 985 5.47 11.65 21.84
N TYR A 986 5.99 12.25 22.92
CA TYR A 986 5.17 12.61 24.07
C TYR A 986 4.22 13.79 23.82
N TYR A 987 4.43 14.61 22.78
CA TYR A 987 3.40 15.58 22.34
C TYR A 987 2.17 14.88 21.73
N VAL A 988 2.35 13.71 21.10
CA VAL A 988 1.24 12.90 20.56
C VAL A 988 0.44 12.28 21.72
N LEU A 989 1.12 11.63 22.68
CA LEU A 989 0.47 11.08 23.87
C LEU A 989 -0.19 12.16 24.74
N MET A 990 0.40 13.34 24.85
CA MET A 990 -0.22 14.53 25.47
C MET A 990 -1.59 14.85 24.83
N GLY A 991 -1.65 14.92 23.49
CA GLY A 991 -2.91 15.14 22.77
C GLY A 991 -3.97 14.07 23.09
N PHE A 992 -3.56 12.80 23.17
CA PHE A 992 -4.46 11.71 23.52
C PHE A 992 -4.95 11.77 24.99
N ALA A 993 -4.08 12.13 25.93
CA ALA A 993 -4.42 12.29 27.35
C ALA A 993 -5.30 13.52 27.65
N LEU A 994 -5.16 14.60 26.89
CA LEU A 994 -6.08 15.74 26.96
C LEU A 994 -7.48 15.35 26.46
N LEU A 995 -7.57 14.59 25.37
CA LEU A 995 -8.84 14.07 24.85
C LEU A 995 -9.48 13.05 25.81
N GLU A 996 -8.67 12.19 26.44
CA GLU A 996 -9.10 11.29 27.53
C GLU A 996 -9.66 12.09 28.71
N THR A 997 -8.91 13.06 29.21
CA THR A 997 -9.33 13.90 30.35
C THR A 997 -10.66 14.58 30.07
N ALA A 998 -10.82 15.16 28.87
CA ALA A 998 -12.06 15.83 28.46
C ALA A 998 -13.24 14.85 28.35
N THR A 999 -13.08 13.73 27.62
CA THR A 999 -14.16 12.78 27.35
C THR A 999 -14.59 11.99 28.59
N LEU A 1000 -13.65 11.51 29.40
CA LEU A 1000 -13.93 10.85 30.68
C LEU A 1000 -14.64 11.80 31.65
N THR A 1001 -14.09 13.01 31.86
CA THR A 1001 -14.66 13.98 32.81
C THR A 1001 -16.08 14.36 32.41
N TYR A 1002 -16.32 14.65 31.12
CA TYR A 1002 -17.65 14.98 30.61
C TYR A 1002 -18.64 13.80 30.74
N GLY A 1003 -18.24 12.58 30.37
CA GLY A 1003 -19.09 11.39 30.47
C GLY A 1003 -19.46 11.00 31.91
N PHE A 1004 -18.51 11.11 32.84
CA PHE A 1004 -18.68 10.68 34.24
C PHE A 1004 -19.08 11.77 35.23
N TRP A 1005 -19.08 13.06 34.86
CA TRP A 1005 -19.55 14.17 35.69
C TRP A 1005 -20.85 13.89 36.49
N PRO A 1006 -21.89 13.24 35.90
CA PRO A 1006 -23.15 12.99 36.59
C PRO A 1006 -23.14 11.81 37.59
N LYS A 1007 -22.07 11.00 37.68
CA LYS A 1007 -21.92 9.86 38.59
C LYS A 1007 -21.11 10.31 39.84
N THR A 1008 -21.82 10.92 40.79
CA THR A 1008 -21.28 11.48 42.04
C THR A 1008 -21.01 10.40 43.11
N ALA A 1009 -20.24 10.76 44.16
CA ALA A 1009 -20.02 9.88 45.32
C ALA A 1009 -21.31 9.43 46.01
N GLN A 1010 -22.34 10.29 46.02
CA GLN A 1010 -23.65 9.92 46.55
C GLN A 1010 -24.27 8.79 45.74
N LYS A 1011 -24.35 8.91 44.40
CA LYS A 1011 -24.89 7.84 43.53
C LYS A 1011 -24.09 6.55 43.64
N TYR A 1012 -22.77 6.63 43.81
CA TYR A 1012 -21.94 5.45 44.03
C TYR A 1012 -22.27 4.75 45.36
N ARG A 1013 -22.44 5.51 46.45
CA ARG A 1013 -22.88 4.96 47.74
C ARG A 1013 -24.31 4.41 47.67
N GLU A 1014 -25.23 5.06 46.96
CA GLU A 1014 -26.58 4.56 46.72
C GLU A 1014 -26.55 3.18 46.02
N THR A 1015 -25.74 3.00 44.97
CA THR A 1015 -25.57 1.68 44.33
C THR A 1015 -24.96 0.62 45.24
N VAL A 1016 -24.04 0.98 46.14
CA VAL A 1016 -23.43 0.03 47.10
C VAL A 1016 -24.38 -0.31 48.26
N HIS A 1017 -25.17 0.65 48.75
CA HIS A 1017 -26.11 0.42 49.85
C HIS A 1017 -27.31 -0.44 49.45
N VAL A 1018 -27.76 -0.38 48.19
CA VAL A 1018 -28.87 -1.21 47.68
C VAL A 1018 -28.50 -2.70 47.63
N GLU A 1019 -27.22 -3.06 47.47
CA GLU A 1019 -26.77 -4.46 47.55
C GLU A 1019 -26.59 -4.98 49.00
N GLY A 1020 -26.90 -4.16 50.02
CA GLY A 1020 -26.92 -4.59 51.43
C GLY A 1020 -25.56 -4.93 52.03
N THR A 1021 -24.46 -4.56 51.37
CA THR A 1021 -23.11 -4.97 51.78
C THR A 1021 -22.62 -4.23 53.02
N ARG A 1022 -22.50 -4.96 54.13
CA ARG A 1022 -21.63 -4.56 55.26
C ARG A 1022 -20.17 -4.46 54.79
N ASN A 1023 -19.35 -3.75 55.56
CA ASN A 1023 -18.01 -3.28 55.15
C ASN A 1023 -16.91 -4.38 55.16
N GLU A 1024 -17.26 -5.60 54.73
CA GLU A 1024 -16.48 -6.83 54.93
C GLU A 1024 -15.82 -7.35 53.64
N GLY A 1025 -16.19 -6.81 52.47
CA GLY A 1025 -15.86 -7.34 51.14
C GLY A 1025 -14.38 -7.68 50.92
N THR A 1026 -13.47 -6.71 51.09
CA THR A 1026 -12.03 -6.96 50.82
C THR A 1026 -11.40 -7.98 51.78
N ARG A 1027 -11.77 -7.97 53.07
CA ARG A 1027 -11.23 -8.95 54.04
C ARG A 1027 -11.80 -10.36 53.79
N SER A 1028 -13.07 -10.43 53.40
CA SER A 1028 -13.72 -11.69 53.00
C SER A 1028 -13.08 -12.27 51.73
N ALA A 1029 -12.95 -11.47 50.67
CA ALA A 1029 -12.37 -11.89 49.39
C ALA A 1029 -10.94 -12.47 49.49
N LEU A 1030 -10.09 -11.85 50.33
CA LEU A 1030 -8.65 -12.16 50.38
C LEU A 1030 -8.26 -13.21 51.43
N PHE A 1031 -9.06 -13.41 52.47
CA PHE A 1031 -8.70 -14.24 53.62
C PHE A 1031 -9.73 -15.31 54.02
N VAL A 1032 -10.94 -15.31 53.44
CA VAL A 1032 -11.96 -16.34 53.73
C VAL A 1032 -12.00 -17.40 52.65
N MET A 1033 -11.78 -18.66 53.04
CA MET A 1033 -11.94 -19.83 52.17
C MET A 1033 -13.42 -20.05 51.81
N PRO A 1034 -13.75 -20.55 50.59
CA PRO A 1034 -12.83 -20.94 49.52
C PRO A 1034 -12.38 -19.77 48.61
N HIS A 1035 -13.03 -18.61 48.70
CA HIS A 1035 -12.83 -17.46 47.79
C HIS A 1035 -11.36 -17.02 47.70
N ALA A 1036 -10.69 -16.90 48.85
CA ALA A 1036 -9.28 -16.53 48.94
C ALA A 1036 -8.37 -17.36 48.02
N ARG A 1037 -8.57 -18.70 47.95
CA ARG A 1037 -7.75 -19.57 47.09
C ARG A 1037 -7.87 -19.20 45.61
N VAL A 1038 -9.08 -18.84 45.15
CA VAL A 1038 -9.29 -18.43 43.75
C VAL A 1038 -8.63 -17.08 43.49
N VAL A 1039 -8.82 -16.10 44.37
CA VAL A 1039 -8.24 -14.76 44.23
C VAL A 1039 -6.71 -14.82 44.18
N TRP A 1040 -6.08 -15.57 45.09
CA TRP A 1040 -4.61 -15.71 45.11
C TRP A 1040 -4.05 -16.44 43.88
N LEU A 1041 -4.70 -17.52 43.41
CA LEU A 1041 -4.26 -18.20 42.17
C LEU A 1041 -4.36 -17.27 40.94
N CYS A 1042 -5.45 -16.52 40.81
CA CYS A 1042 -5.61 -15.53 39.74
C CYS A 1042 -4.63 -14.36 39.86
N ALA A 1043 -4.33 -13.88 41.06
CA ALA A 1043 -3.37 -12.79 41.28
C ALA A 1043 -1.94 -13.21 40.93
N ILE A 1044 -1.49 -14.38 41.36
CA ILE A 1044 -0.15 -14.90 41.02
C ILE A 1044 -0.06 -15.22 39.51
N PHE A 1045 -1.15 -15.72 38.90
CA PHE A 1045 -1.21 -15.89 37.44
C PHE A 1045 -1.06 -14.55 36.71
N LEU A 1046 -1.76 -13.48 37.13
CA LEU A 1046 -1.61 -12.17 36.50
C LEU A 1046 -0.23 -11.56 36.71
N LEU A 1047 0.41 -11.77 37.87
CA LEU A 1047 1.78 -11.33 38.11
C LEU A 1047 2.76 -11.97 37.09
N GLY A 1048 2.66 -13.28 36.85
CA GLY A 1048 3.50 -13.93 35.84
C GLY A 1048 3.11 -13.56 34.40
N TYR A 1049 1.81 -13.49 34.10
CA TYR A 1049 1.31 -13.18 32.75
C TYR A 1049 1.67 -11.76 32.30
N VAL A 1050 1.32 -10.74 33.09
CA VAL A 1050 1.56 -9.34 32.70
C VAL A 1050 3.07 -9.05 32.67
N GLY A 1051 3.85 -9.70 33.55
CA GLY A 1051 5.31 -9.63 33.46
C GLY A 1051 5.88 -10.27 32.20
N VAL A 1052 5.30 -11.35 31.66
CA VAL A 1052 5.65 -11.91 30.35
C VAL A 1052 5.22 -10.98 29.21
N GLU A 1053 3.99 -10.46 29.25
CA GLU A 1053 3.43 -9.52 28.27
C GLU A 1053 4.33 -8.29 28.11
N VAL A 1054 4.67 -7.62 29.23
CA VAL A 1054 5.49 -6.40 29.23
C VAL A 1054 6.98 -6.70 29.04
N ALA A 1055 7.52 -7.84 29.48
CA ALA A 1055 8.93 -8.18 29.24
C ALA A 1055 9.18 -8.49 27.75
N LEU A 1056 8.25 -9.17 27.07
CA LEU A 1056 8.34 -9.37 25.63
C LEU A 1056 8.18 -8.04 24.89
N GLY A 1057 7.10 -7.30 25.14
CA GLY A 1057 6.86 -5.99 24.50
C GLY A 1057 7.96 -4.96 24.77
N GLY A 1058 8.61 -5.04 25.93
CA GLY A 1058 9.70 -4.16 26.35
C GLY A 1058 11.07 -4.51 25.75
N TRP A 1059 11.43 -5.80 25.67
CA TRP A 1059 12.78 -6.23 25.27
C TRP A 1059 12.89 -6.76 23.83
N VAL A 1060 11.78 -6.98 23.11
CA VAL A 1060 11.84 -7.56 21.76
C VAL A 1060 12.63 -6.70 20.77
N VAL A 1061 12.48 -5.38 20.78
CA VAL A 1061 13.22 -4.49 19.86
C VAL A 1061 14.73 -4.60 20.08
N GLN A 1062 15.18 -4.52 21.35
CA GLN A 1062 16.59 -4.74 21.71
C GLN A 1062 17.09 -6.15 21.34
N PHE A 1063 16.26 -7.19 21.49
CA PHE A 1063 16.61 -8.55 21.06
C PHE A 1063 16.79 -8.63 19.54
N MET A 1064 15.91 -8.03 18.74
CA MET A 1064 16.03 -8.05 17.28
C MET A 1064 17.27 -7.27 16.82
N LEU A 1065 17.52 -6.08 17.38
CA LEU A 1065 18.72 -5.27 17.13
C LEU A 1065 20.01 -6.02 17.48
N ARG A 1066 20.12 -6.55 18.70
CA ARG A 1066 21.39 -7.06 19.27
C ARG A 1066 21.64 -8.57 19.11
N VAL A 1067 20.61 -9.33 18.70
CA VAL A 1067 20.66 -10.82 18.63
C VAL A 1067 20.15 -11.37 17.29
N ARG A 1068 19.45 -10.56 16.49
CA ARG A 1068 19.05 -10.91 15.10
C ARG A 1068 19.63 -9.96 14.05
N ASN A 1069 20.42 -8.97 14.46
CA ASN A 1069 21.05 -7.95 13.61
C ASN A 1069 20.06 -7.27 12.64
N ALA A 1070 18.83 -7.03 13.11
CA ALA A 1070 17.79 -6.36 12.33
C ALA A 1070 18.04 -4.84 12.24
N ASP A 1071 17.57 -4.23 11.15
CA ASP A 1071 17.54 -2.76 10.99
C ASP A 1071 16.67 -2.10 12.09
N PRO A 1072 16.96 -0.86 12.54
CA PRO A 1072 16.15 -0.15 13.54
C PRO A 1072 14.65 -0.04 13.22
N PHE A 1073 14.27 0.12 11.95
CA PHE A 1073 12.87 0.14 11.54
C PHE A 1073 12.24 -1.26 11.66
N ASP A 1074 12.89 -2.27 11.07
CA ASP A 1074 12.45 -3.67 11.09
C ASP A 1074 12.32 -4.22 12.51
N ALA A 1075 13.28 -3.91 13.39
CA ALA A 1075 13.24 -4.27 14.80
C ALA A 1075 12.02 -3.66 15.51
N GLY A 1076 11.72 -2.38 15.27
CA GLY A 1076 10.53 -1.71 15.80
C GLY A 1076 9.22 -2.32 15.30
N MET A 1077 9.15 -2.73 14.03
CA MET A 1077 7.99 -3.41 13.46
C MET A 1077 7.69 -4.76 14.12
N THR A 1078 8.66 -5.43 14.74
CA THR A 1078 8.38 -6.66 15.52
C THR A 1078 7.58 -6.40 16.81
N ALA A 1079 7.76 -5.22 17.45
CA ALA A 1079 6.93 -4.81 18.57
C ALA A 1079 5.50 -4.46 18.11
N VAL A 1080 5.35 -3.80 16.95
CA VAL A 1080 4.03 -3.58 16.32
C VAL A 1080 3.35 -4.93 16.07
N GLY A 1081 4.06 -5.92 15.53
CA GLY A 1081 3.55 -7.28 15.31
C GLY A 1081 3.10 -7.99 16.60
N PHE A 1082 3.85 -7.86 17.69
CA PHE A 1082 3.50 -8.41 19.01
C PHE A 1082 2.17 -7.84 19.54
N TRP A 1083 2.03 -6.51 19.57
CA TRP A 1083 0.84 -5.85 20.09
C TRP A 1083 -0.36 -5.97 19.15
N LEU A 1084 -0.14 -5.99 17.82
CA LEU A 1084 -1.18 -6.34 16.85
C LEU A 1084 -1.69 -7.76 17.09
N GLY A 1085 -0.78 -8.70 17.35
CA GLY A 1085 -1.09 -10.05 17.80
C GLY A 1085 -2.03 -10.03 19.01
N ILE A 1086 -1.64 -9.36 20.10
CA ILE A 1086 -2.46 -9.21 21.32
C ILE A 1086 -3.87 -8.66 20.99
N THR A 1087 -3.96 -7.65 20.13
CA THR A 1087 -5.22 -7.02 19.70
C THR A 1087 -6.13 -7.99 18.96
N VAL A 1088 -5.61 -8.62 17.91
CA VAL A 1088 -6.34 -9.57 17.06
C VAL A 1088 -6.69 -10.84 17.84
N GLY A 1089 -5.83 -11.27 18.77
CA GLY A 1089 -6.09 -12.35 19.72
C GLY A 1089 -7.27 -12.06 20.65
N ARG A 1090 -7.30 -10.86 21.26
CA ARG A 1090 -8.43 -10.40 22.10
C ARG A 1090 -9.75 -10.35 21.31
N MET A 1091 -9.72 -9.95 20.04
CA MET A 1091 -10.91 -9.93 19.19
C MET A 1091 -11.37 -11.32 18.72
N ILE A 1092 -10.48 -12.11 18.11
CA ILE A 1092 -10.84 -13.40 17.48
C ILE A 1092 -11.02 -14.50 18.53
N LEU A 1093 -10.01 -14.75 19.37
CA LEU A 1093 -10.09 -15.80 20.38
C LEU A 1093 -11.15 -15.46 21.43
N GLY A 1094 -11.40 -14.17 21.70
CA GLY A 1094 -12.52 -13.69 22.53
C GLY A 1094 -13.89 -14.23 22.10
N MET A 1095 -14.14 -14.44 20.80
CA MET A 1095 -15.38 -15.05 20.29
C MET A 1095 -15.39 -16.59 20.32
N VAL A 1096 -14.21 -17.22 20.46
CA VAL A 1096 -14.02 -18.67 20.51
C VAL A 1096 -14.11 -19.21 21.94
N ILE A 1097 -13.56 -18.48 22.91
CA ILE A 1097 -13.49 -18.86 24.33
C ILE A 1097 -14.87 -19.21 24.95
N PRO A 1098 -15.98 -18.49 24.68
CA PRO A 1098 -17.30 -18.87 25.19
C PRO A 1098 -17.83 -20.21 24.64
N LYS A 1099 -17.31 -20.67 23.50
CA LYS A 1099 -17.66 -21.96 22.87
C LYS A 1099 -16.88 -23.10 23.52
N ILE A 1100 -15.56 -22.97 23.65
CA ILE A 1100 -14.64 -23.98 24.21
C ILE A 1100 -14.66 -24.04 25.75
N GLY A 1101 -14.88 -22.89 26.41
CA GLY A 1101 -14.82 -22.73 27.86
C GLY A 1101 -13.48 -22.16 28.33
N VAL A 1102 -13.54 -21.24 29.31
CA VAL A 1102 -12.39 -20.44 29.77
C VAL A 1102 -11.21 -21.29 30.25
N LYS A 1103 -11.46 -22.29 31.12
CA LYS A 1103 -10.38 -23.13 31.65
C LYS A 1103 -9.66 -23.93 30.55
N LEU A 1104 -10.40 -24.56 29.65
CA LEU A 1104 -9.84 -25.38 28.56
C LEU A 1104 -9.08 -24.51 27.54
N SER A 1105 -9.59 -23.31 27.24
CA SER A 1105 -8.95 -22.39 26.29
C SER A 1105 -7.50 -22.05 26.67
N LEU A 1106 -7.24 -21.64 27.92
CA LEU A 1106 -5.87 -21.32 28.33
C LEU A 1106 -4.98 -22.56 28.50
N LEU A 1107 -5.53 -23.74 28.81
CA LEU A 1107 -4.79 -25.00 28.80
C LEU A 1107 -4.32 -25.40 27.38
N ILE A 1108 -4.92 -24.84 26.33
CA ILE A 1108 -4.48 -25.01 24.93
C ILE A 1108 -3.53 -23.86 24.53
N PHE A 1109 -3.87 -22.61 24.88
CA PHE A 1109 -3.10 -21.44 24.44
C PHE A 1109 -1.71 -21.34 25.09
N ILE A 1110 -1.55 -21.71 26.36
CA ILE A 1110 -0.24 -21.61 27.04
C ILE A 1110 0.79 -22.58 26.41
N PRO A 1111 0.50 -23.88 26.18
CA PRO A 1111 1.42 -24.76 25.43
C PRO A 1111 1.76 -24.29 24.01
N ILE A 1112 0.80 -23.70 23.27
CA ILE A 1112 1.09 -23.12 21.95
C ILE A 1112 2.04 -21.92 22.08
N THR A 1113 1.81 -21.06 23.08
CA THR A 1113 2.69 -19.92 23.42
C THR A 1113 4.11 -20.40 23.75
N MET A 1114 4.25 -21.52 24.48
CA MET A 1114 5.55 -22.15 24.76
C MET A 1114 6.23 -22.71 23.50
N GLY A 1115 5.47 -23.29 22.58
CA GLY A 1115 6.00 -23.75 21.28
C GLY A 1115 6.53 -22.60 20.43
N LEU A 1116 5.80 -21.49 20.36
CA LEU A 1116 6.22 -20.26 19.67
C LEU A 1116 7.45 -19.62 20.33
N GLN A 1117 7.48 -19.59 21.67
CA GLN A 1117 8.65 -19.15 22.45
C GLN A 1117 9.90 -20.00 22.18
N LEU A 1118 9.75 -21.32 22.00
CA LEU A 1118 10.84 -22.20 21.60
C LEU A 1118 11.31 -21.94 20.17
N ILE A 1119 10.41 -21.67 19.22
CA ILE A 1119 10.76 -21.30 17.84
C ILE A 1119 11.52 -19.97 17.83
N PHE A 1120 11.02 -18.94 18.54
CA PHE A 1120 11.65 -17.62 18.65
C PHE A 1120 13.06 -17.71 19.27
N TRP A 1121 13.24 -18.55 20.29
CA TRP A 1121 14.55 -18.80 20.90
C TRP A 1121 15.51 -19.53 19.95
N LEU A 1122 15.11 -20.70 19.44
CA LEU A 1122 16.00 -21.67 18.81
C LEU A 1122 16.27 -21.42 17.32
N VAL A 1123 15.42 -20.66 16.61
CA VAL A 1123 15.63 -20.34 15.19
C VAL A 1123 16.32 -18.97 15.05
N PRO A 1124 17.60 -18.91 14.60
CA PRO A 1124 18.38 -17.67 14.54
C PRO A 1124 18.07 -16.82 13.29
N GLN A 1125 16.81 -16.77 12.84
CA GLN A 1125 16.38 -16.06 11.63
C GLN A 1125 15.35 -14.98 11.98
N PHE A 1126 15.55 -13.77 11.45
CA PHE A 1126 14.79 -12.57 11.83
C PHE A 1126 13.28 -12.66 11.50
N HIS A 1127 12.90 -13.01 10.27
CA HIS A 1127 11.50 -13.10 9.85
C HIS A 1127 10.73 -14.18 10.63
N VAL A 1128 11.33 -15.35 10.84
CA VAL A 1128 10.76 -16.42 11.69
C VAL A 1128 10.58 -15.93 13.12
N SER A 1129 11.55 -15.18 13.65
CA SER A 1129 11.45 -14.57 14.99
C SER A 1129 10.30 -13.56 15.06
N ALA A 1130 10.14 -12.68 14.06
CA ALA A 1130 9.08 -11.69 14.00
C ALA A 1130 7.68 -12.33 13.90
N VAL A 1131 7.50 -13.35 13.05
CA VAL A 1131 6.23 -14.08 12.92
C VAL A 1131 5.92 -14.88 14.19
N ALA A 1132 6.91 -15.55 14.79
CA ALA A 1132 6.72 -16.27 16.05
C ALA A 1132 6.27 -15.33 17.17
N VAL A 1133 6.91 -14.16 17.31
CA VAL A 1133 6.53 -13.11 18.27
C VAL A 1133 5.10 -12.59 18.05
N ALA A 1134 4.71 -12.31 16.80
CA ALA A 1134 3.36 -11.83 16.50
C ALA A 1134 2.27 -12.87 16.86
N LEU A 1135 2.52 -14.15 16.53
CA LEU A 1135 1.64 -15.26 16.92
C LEU A 1135 1.64 -15.48 18.44
N GLN A 1136 2.78 -15.26 19.11
CA GLN A 1136 2.88 -15.37 20.57
C GLN A 1136 2.04 -14.30 21.25
N GLY A 1137 2.04 -13.07 20.73
CA GLY A 1137 1.11 -12.01 21.12
C GLY A 1137 -0.36 -12.42 20.93
N PHE A 1138 -0.70 -13.07 19.81
CA PHE A 1138 -2.06 -13.55 19.54
C PHE A 1138 -2.59 -14.56 20.58
N PHE A 1139 -1.77 -15.51 21.05
CA PHE A 1139 -2.17 -16.45 22.09
C PHE A 1139 -2.08 -15.90 23.52
N LEU A 1140 -1.19 -14.93 23.78
CA LEU A 1140 -1.13 -14.18 25.04
C LEU A 1140 -2.34 -13.25 25.22
N GLY A 1141 -2.78 -12.58 24.15
CA GLY A 1141 -3.81 -11.54 24.17
C GLY A 1141 -5.05 -11.83 25.05
N PRO A 1142 -5.76 -12.97 24.88
CA PRO A 1142 -6.96 -13.26 25.66
C PRO A 1142 -6.72 -13.69 27.12
N MET A 1143 -5.47 -13.93 27.56
CA MET A 1143 -5.24 -14.50 28.90
C MET A 1143 -5.68 -13.56 30.03
N PHE A 1144 -5.41 -12.25 29.95
CA PHE A 1144 -5.88 -11.29 30.96
C PHE A 1144 -7.41 -11.28 31.12
N PRO A 1145 -8.23 -11.03 30.07
CA PRO A 1145 -9.68 -11.06 30.20
C PRO A 1145 -10.22 -12.44 30.60
N CYS A 1146 -9.57 -13.55 30.21
CA CYS A 1146 -9.93 -14.89 30.71
C CYS A 1146 -9.81 -15.01 32.24
N VAL A 1147 -8.77 -14.43 32.86
CA VAL A 1147 -8.63 -14.42 34.32
C VAL A 1147 -9.70 -13.56 34.99
N ILE A 1148 -10.03 -12.40 34.40
CA ILE A 1148 -11.11 -11.55 34.92
C ILE A 1148 -12.47 -12.25 34.83
N VAL A 1149 -12.77 -12.94 33.72
CA VAL A 1149 -13.99 -13.75 33.58
C VAL A 1149 -13.99 -14.95 34.54
N ALA A 1150 -12.83 -15.58 34.79
CA ALA A 1150 -12.74 -16.62 35.81
C ALA A 1150 -13.04 -16.08 37.22
N LEU A 1151 -12.56 -14.88 37.56
CA LEU A 1151 -12.88 -14.20 38.82
C LEU A 1151 -14.37 -13.85 38.93
N THR A 1152 -14.99 -13.31 37.87
CA THR A 1152 -16.42 -12.93 37.93
C THR A 1152 -17.36 -14.13 37.92
N MET A 1153 -16.95 -15.28 37.35
CA MET A 1153 -17.72 -16.53 37.38
C MET A 1153 -17.55 -17.34 38.68
N LEU A 1154 -16.39 -17.28 39.33
CA LEU A 1154 -16.08 -18.07 40.55
C LEU A 1154 -16.34 -17.33 41.87
N LEU A 1155 -16.63 -16.03 41.84
CA LEU A 1155 -16.87 -15.21 43.04
C LEU A 1155 -18.27 -14.56 43.01
N PRO A 1156 -18.90 -14.29 44.16
CA PRO A 1156 -20.12 -13.49 44.24
C PRO A 1156 -19.87 -12.01 43.94
N ARG A 1157 -20.86 -11.32 43.33
CA ARG A 1157 -20.75 -9.93 42.80
C ARG A 1157 -20.13 -8.93 43.79
N HIS A 1158 -20.54 -8.96 45.05
CA HIS A 1158 -20.05 -8.03 46.07
C HIS A 1158 -18.54 -8.16 46.39
N LEU A 1159 -17.87 -9.23 45.92
CA LEU A 1159 -16.41 -9.40 46.03
C LEU A 1159 -15.68 -9.04 44.73
N HIS A 1160 -16.37 -8.86 43.60
CA HIS A 1160 -15.75 -8.67 42.28
C HIS A 1160 -14.81 -7.47 42.25
N VAL A 1161 -15.23 -6.31 42.77
CA VAL A 1161 -14.44 -5.07 42.73
C VAL A 1161 -13.13 -5.22 43.52
N SER A 1162 -13.19 -5.76 44.74
CA SER A 1162 -12.00 -5.99 45.58
C SER A 1162 -11.08 -7.07 45.01
N ALA A 1163 -11.63 -8.17 44.49
CA ALA A 1163 -10.86 -9.28 43.93
C ALA A 1163 -10.16 -8.90 42.62
N ILE A 1164 -10.87 -8.22 41.70
CA ILE A 1164 -10.31 -7.73 40.44
C ILE A 1164 -9.27 -6.66 40.71
N GLY A 1165 -9.53 -5.70 41.61
CA GLY A 1165 -8.56 -4.67 41.97
C GLY A 1165 -7.28 -5.25 42.57
N PHE A 1166 -7.37 -6.24 43.45
CA PHE A 1166 -6.22 -6.93 44.02
C PHE A 1166 -5.42 -7.74 42.97
N ALA A 1167 -6.11 -8.53 42.15
CA ALA A 1167 -5.44 -9.34 41.12
C ALA A 1167 -4.81 -8.46 40.01
N ALA A 1168 -5.45 -7.35 39.65
CA ALA A 1168 -4.89 -6.37 38.72
C ALA A 1168 -3.68 -5.63 39.29
N ALA A 1169 -3.67 -5.31 40.59
CA ALA A 1169 -2.50 -4.74 41.26
C ALA A 1169 -1.31 -5.71 41.24
N PHE A 1170 -1.54 -7.01 41.44
CA PHE A 1170 -0.51 -8.05 41.26
C PHE A 1170 -0.02 -8.17 39.81
N GLY A 1171 -0.88 -7.98 38.82
CA GLY A 1171 -0.48 -7.82 37.42
C GLY A 1171 0.45 -6.62 37.20
N GLY A 1172 0.12 -5.46 37.79
CA GLY A 1172 0.98 -4.28 37.80
C GLY A 1172 2.34 -4.51 38.47
N SER A 1173 2.41 -5.33 39.52
CA SER A 1173 3.68 -5.80 40.09
C SER A 1173 4.50 -6.62 39.07
N GLY A 1174 3.83 -7.49 38.32
CA GLY A 1174 4.43 -8.29 37.24
C GLY A 1174 5.05 -7.44 36.15
N ALA A 1175 4.31 -6.44 35.67
CA ALA A 1175 4.73 -5.46 34.66
C ALA A 1175 6.02 -4.71 35.00
N ALA A 1176 6.34 -4.58 36.29
CA ALA A 1176 7.53 -3.87 36.76
C ALA A 1176 8.68 -4.81 37.12
N VAL A 1177 8.42 -5.82 37.95
CA VAL A 1177 9.46 -6.67 38.53
C VAL A 1177 10.13 -7.56 37.48
N LEU A 1178 9.35 -8.13 36.56
CA LEU A 1178 9.89 -9.12 35.61
C LEU A 1178 10.70 -8.48 34.46
N PRO A 1179 10.26 -7.38 33.81
CA PRO A 1179 11.10 -6.69 32.83
C PRO A 1179 12.38 -6.09 33.43
N PHE A 1180 12.31 -5.56 34.67
CA PHE A 1180 13.48 -5.08 35.40
C PHE A 1180 14.46 -6.21 35.74
N ALA A 1181 13.97 -7.36 36.21
CA ALA A 1181 14.81 -8.53 36.47
C ALA A 1181 15.49 -9.07 35.21
N VAL A 1182 14.79 -9.07 34.06
CA VAL A 1182 15.40 -9.40 32.76
C VAL A 1182 16.53 -8.42 32.42
N GLY A 1183 16.31 -7.11 32.52
CA GLY A 1183 17.34 -6.10 32.24
C GLY A 1183 18.57 -6.18 33.16
N ALA A 1184 18.35 -6.41 34.46
CA ALA A 1184 19.42 -6.60 35.45
C ALA A 1184 20.29 -7.85 35.15
N ILE A 1185 19.69 -8.93 34.62
CA ILE A 1185 20.42 -10.13 34.22
C ILE A 1185 21.08 -9.95 32.84
N ALA A 1186 20.40 -9.25 31.92
CA ALA A 1186 20.92 -8.91 30.59
C ALA A 1186 22.18 -8.03 30.65
N GLN A 1187 22.31 -7.17 31.67
CA GLN A 1187 23.52 -6.40 31.95
C GLN A 1187 24.79 -7.26 32.09
N ALA A 1188 24.65 -8.51 32.56
CA ALA A 1188 25.77 -9.42 32.82
C ALA A 1188 25.88 -10.58 31.81
N LYS A 1189 24.83 -10.85 31.01
CA LYS A 1189 24.74 -12.03 30.13
C LYS A 1189 24.13 -11.75 28.74
N GLY A 1190 23.84 -10.49 28.41
CA GLY A 1190 23.17 -10.08 27.18
C GLY A 1190 21.65 -10.34 27.18
N VAL A 1191 20.95 -9.65 26.27
CA VAL A 1191 19.48 -9.70 26.13
C VAL A 1191 18.96 -11.11 25.77
N GLN A 1192 19.84 -12.02 25.33
CA GLN A 1192 19.51 -13.43 25.05
C GLN A 1192 18.84 -14.16 26.22
N VAL A 1193 19.11 -13.76 27.47
CA VAL A 1193 18.54 -14.40 28.67
C VAL A 1193 17.04 -14.15 28.86
N LEU A 1194 16.45 -13.20 28.12
CA LEU A 1194 14.99 -13.06 27.99
C LEU A 1194 14.33 -14.42 27.64
N GLN A 1195 14.91 -15.15 26.68
CA GLN A 1195 14.27 -16.33 26.09
C GLN A 1195 14.00 -17.48 27.08
N PRO A 1196 14.98 -17.96 27.87
CA PRO A 1196 14.73 -18.98 28.89
C PRO A 1196 13.90 -18.47 30.08
N ILE A 1197 13.98 -17.18 30.44
CA ILE A 1197 13.19 -16.60 31.54
C ILE A 1197 11.69 -16.63 31.19
N ILE A 1198 11.32 -16.15 30.00
CA ILE A 1198 9.92 -16.16 29.54
C ILE A 1198 9.37 -17.60 29.48
N LEU A 1199 10.15 -18.55 28.95
CA LEU A 1199 9.75 -19.95 28.89
C LEU A 1199 9.50 -20.55 30.28
N ALA A 1200 10.38 -20.27 31.26
CA ALA A 1200 10.20 -20.72 32.63
C ALA A 1200 8.93 -20.15 33.29
N ILE A 1201 8.62 -18.87 33.05
CA ILE A 1201 7.39 -18.25 33.58
C ILE A 1201 6.14 -18.85 32.92
N LEU A 1202 6.15 -19.11 31.60
CA LEU A 1202 5.05 -19.78 30.90
C LEU A 1202 4.76 -21.19 31.48
N VAL A 1203 5.79 -21.96 31.84
CA VAL A 1203 5.63 -23.25 32.55
C VAL A 1203 4.95 -23.05 33.91
N VAL A 1204 5.38 -22.06 34.69
CA VAL A 1204 4.77 -21.75 36.00
C VAL A 1204 3.30 -21.32 35.85
N LEU A 1205 2.97 -20.52 34.84
CA LEU A 1205 1.58 -20.13 34.53
C LEU A 1205 0.70 -21.33 34.18
N PHE A 1206 1.21 -22.28 33.39
CA PHE A 1206 0.50 -23.53 33.08
C PHE A 1206 0.17 -24.34 34.35
N VAL A 1207 1.15 -24.50 35.25
CA VAL A 1207 0.98 -25.21 36.53
C VAL A 1207 -0.03 -24.51 37.45
N ILE A 1208 0.02 -23.18 37.56
CA ILE A 1208 -0.95 -22.40 38.34
C ILE A 1208 -2.36 -22.57 37.77
N TRP A 1209 -2.53 -22.50 36.44
CA TRP A 1209 -3.84 -22.58 35.80
C TRP A 1209 -4.51 -23.96 35.92
N LEU A 1210 -3.73 -25.04 35.97
CA LEU A 1210 -4.25 -26.38 36.32
C LEU A 1210 -4.96 -26.37 37.68
N GLY A 1211 -4.47 -25.58 38.65
CA GLY A 1211 -5.01 -25.47 40.01
C GLY A 1211 -6.32 -24.68 40.18
N ILE A 1212 -6.78 -23.97 39.15
CA ILE A 1212 -8.07 -23.25 39.13
C ILE A 1212 -9.24 -24.25 39.16
N PRO A 1213 -10.35 -24.01 39.88
CA PRO A 1213 -11.52 -24.89 39.86
C PRO A 1213 -12.13 -25.14 38.47
N LYS A 1214 -13.00 -26.15 38.33
CA LYS A 1214 -13.84 -26.27 37.13
C LYS A 1214 -14.82 -25.09 37.09
N ILE A 1215 -14.81 -24.34 36.00
CA ILE A 1215 -15.78 -23.27 35.72
C ILE A 1215 -16.91 -23.92 34.92
N GLU A 1216 -17.99 -24.32 35.61
CA GLU A 1216 -19.17 -24.87 34.93
C GLU A 1216 -19.98 -23.75 34.28
N LYS A 1217 -20.59 -24.03 33.12
CA LYS A 1217 -21.55 -23.10 32.53
C LYS A 1217 -22.76 -23.05 33.44
N LYS A 1218 -23.02 -21.85 33.99
CA LYS A 1218 -24.28 -21.55 34.66
C LYS A 1218 -25.43 -21.88 33.71
N LYS A 1219 -26.40 -22.66 34.18
CA LYS A 1219 -27.70 -22.73 33.51
C LYS A 1219 -28.43 -21.42 33.86
N ASP A 1220 -28.61 -20.58 32.86
CA ASP A 1220 -29.55 -19.47 32.90
C ASP A 1220 -30.97 -19.98 32.58
#